data_AF-A0A822B4W5-F1
#
_entry.id   AF-A0A822B4W5-F1
#
_cell.length_a   1.000
_cell.length_b   1.000
_cell.length_c   1.000
_cell.angle_alpha   90.00
_cell.angle_beta   90.00
_cell.angle_gamma   90.00
#
_symmetry.space_group_name_H-M   'P 1'
#
loop_
_entity.id
_entity.type
_entity.pdbx_description
1 polymer ?
#
loop_
_entity_poly.entity_id
_entity_poly.type
_entity_poly.pdbx_seq_one_letter_code
_entity_poly.pdbx_strand_id
1 'polypeptide(L)'
;MECIEDISLKTGKIIKQYETDQLYNNITKNKDIFQLAINPQLASVIVAVYNQYEDKLPEKRIDLYEIAIEQMIERLVTSDINTSTHYVSKELELNTIIIWSIMQEIAEYLHNKVEGLSENILKEIIRKCLIDYQKHSSKIFKVNIDDLISKLVDIFKYQAGLLNEFGHNSFRFIHRTFQEYLAAKNIIYYYGTERSENMIYENIKNKIGIPNWRVPLSMTFGILSKLSVLFNNTVTRLLKTEQTSSNTQSSIVLVPFVIIDSLNDMYFSSNQTEYELIRKLSDMLLFDYKNTSGFSRLIAHQKLIHSYFLKLKIKYDNTIAVWLIEKINSEENLAPCANIIYQLKWYNPNFHEIFLRNLHNDSDIWNWPIDSVLRFYSNEIKNEAILTQLKFKDTMKKNPKIIKQIMNSSDWLSLITALYGGYKNYNTQTTISEYYELCQFLGLSDKERVPFIFYYRNVWDRDRTAYQMAVRADKLQSEKHWDDKPIFDMNEIYKESCLTNKILQCLLEEKPTTDLIEELRKQVNNQKLNINEKTETLIALVSLGDFDFTNDIMKNEQNIFRNSFGNRIEQLISILKDPVARWSSHIAKYLLEIYNNIKMNQLKFNLNFSDYCKIYLSLIAHSGGLPVDTETLAKAADNIEDKYCLYAEYFAFKLTGAADDFRYKVAVLLDTSIASSKIDQIIKPFLKVNEAVQVYRPIRAYIWPTDIFIFKPNNEDDIPIAFFNCLENSNPNVPYLVDAVSQVFFKEGYFNKNPDLIPLVTLLHFGIMSKDLDRFKIYKNLLPELIDNPNMKEFLLNKIQSICNPYYKSRALYQLAEFYDEKCFELLNESFILTKNIAEPTLKFQVLEKIFSIVHYKEVQKKSFIEKILSELILSYESIDKNYDRIIASIRLSFYGSGDFRKKYLTNAIEALTKMDDDSNILIIESQV
;
A
#
# COMPACT_ATOMS: atom_id res chain seq x y z
N MET A 1 5.17 -42.31 24.40
CA MET A 1 6.02 -43.35 24.98
C MET A 1 5.20 -44.60 25.30
N GLU A 2 4.06 -44.50 25.98
CA GLU A 2 3.23 -45.67 26.34
C GLU A 2 2.64 -46.47 25.15
N CYS A 3 2.29 -45.83 24.03
CA CYS A 3 1.70 -46.56 22.88
C CYS A 3 2.66 -47.49 22.11
N ILE A 4 3.99 -47.42 22.35
CA ILE A 4 4.97 -48.22 21.61
C ILE A 4 5.29 -49.55 22.34
N GLU A 5 5.12 -49.62 23.66
CA GLU A 5 5.40 -50.83 24.44
C GLU A 5 4.35 -51.94 24.21
N ASP A 6 3.09 -51.59 24.00
CA ASP A 6 1.99 -52.57 23.86
C ASP A 6 2.03 -53.39 22.55
N ILE A 7 2.73 -52.93 21.53
CA ILE A 7 2.86 -53.65 20.24
C ILE A 7 3.93 -54.75 20.32
N SER A 8 4.88 -54.64 21.27
CA SER A 8 6.03 -55.55 21.40
C SER A 8 5.68 -56.96 21.87
N LEU A 9 4.55 -57.16 22.56
CA LEU A 9 4.27 -58.43 23.26
C LEU A 9 3.52 -59.47 22.41
N LYS A 10 3.03 -59.14 21.20
CA LYS A 10 2.16 -60.03 20.41
C LYS A 10 2.77 -60.67 19.17
N THR A 11 3.93 -60.22 18.70
CA THR A 11 4.55 -60.75 17.47
C THR A 11 6.02 -61.04 17.73
N GLY A 12 6.38 -62.31 17.93
CA GLY A 12 7.75 -62.77 18.17
C GLY A 12 8.72 -62.59 16.98
N LYS A 13 8.72 -61.44 16.33
CA LYS A 13 9.78 -60.99 15.41
C LYS A 13 10.76 -60.12 16.19
N ILE A 14 12.04 -60.47 16.11
CA ILE A 14 13.16 -59.71 16.67
C ILE A 14 13.10 -58.28 16.09
N ILE A 15 12.62 -57.33 16.87
CA ILE A 15 12.80 -55.90 16.60
C ILE A 15 14.25 -55.62 17.00
N LYS A 16 15.10 -55.19 16.05
CA LYS A 16 16.43 -54.62 16.36
C LYS A 16 16.21 -53.55 17.44
N GLN A 17 16.80 -53.72 18.63
CA GLN A 17 16.89 -52.63 19.60
C GLN A 17 17.82 -51.58 18.99
N TYR A 18 17.25 -50.47 18.53
CA TYR A 18 18.03 -49.33 18.08
C TYR A 18 18.54 -48.56 19.29
N GLU A 19 19.77 -48.07 19.22
CA GLU A 19 20.12 -46.85 19.95
C GLU A 19 19.30 -45.73 19.30
N THR A 20 18.09 -45.48 19.81
CA THR A 20 17.15 -44.45 19.34
C THR A 20 17.84 -43.09 19.13
N ASP A 21 18.91 -42.85 19.89
CA ASP A 21 19.76 -41.67 19.83
C ASP A 21 20.50 -41.54 18.49
N GLN A 22 20.93 -42.63 17.85
CA GLN A 22 21.68 -42.57 16.59
C GLN A 22 20.77 -42.20 15.40
N LEU A 23 19.58 -42.80 15.28
CA LEU A 23 18.60 -42.43 14.26
C LEU A 23 18.13 -40.99 14.48
N TYR A 24 17.82 -40.61 15.72
CA TYR A 24 17.46 -39.24 16.07
C TYR A 24 18.58 -38.25 15.70
N ASN A 25 19.84 -38.59 15.99
CA ASN A 25 21.00 -37.78 15.61
C ASN A 25 21.18 -37.67 14.09
N ASN A 26 20.91 -38.74 13.34
CA ASN A 26 21.01 -38.73 11.88
C ASN A 26 19.88 -37.91 11.24
N ILE A 27 18.66 -38.00 11.76
CA ILE A 27 17.52 -37.19 11.32
C ILE A 27 17.76 -35.72 11.65
N THR A 28 18.18 -35.37 12.87
CA THR A 28 18.41 -33.97 13.29
C THR A 28 19.57 -33.29 12.58
N LYS A 29 20.59 -34.06 12.15
CA LYS A 29 21.70 -33.52 11.33
C LYS A 29 21.24 -33.09 9.93
N ASN A 30 20.24 -33.76 9.36
CA ASN A 30 19.69 -33.40 8.05
C ASN A 30 18.39 -32.61 8.20
N LYS A 31 18.47 -31.27 8.14
CA LYS A 31 17.32 -30.38 8.32
C LYS A 31 16.15 -30.71 7.39
N ASP A 32 16.42 -31.13 6.16
CA ASP A 32 15.37 -31.43 5.18
C ASP A 32 14.63 -32.73 5.51
N ILE A 33 15.34 -33.75 6.01
CA ILE A 33 14.73 -35.01 6.47
C ILE A 33 14.04 -34.83 7.83
N PHE A 34 14.61 -34.01 8.72
CA PHE A 34 13.99 -33.65 9.99
C PHE A 34 12.60 -33.05 9.78
N GLN A 35 12.45 -32.12 8.82
CA GLN A 35 11.16 -31.52 8.48
C GLN A 35 10.13 -32.56 8.01
N LEU A 36 10.56 -33.61 7.32
CA LEU A 36 9.69 -34.71 6.90
C LEU A 36 9.27 -35.59 8.08
N ALA A 37 10.18 -35.84 9.03
CA ALA A 37 9.92 -36.64 10.22
C ALA A 37 8.93 -36.00 11.21
N ILE A 38 8.58 -34.72 11.04
CA ILE A 38 7.49 -34.06 11.80
C ILE A 38 6.14 -34.73 11.49
N ASN A 39 5.95 -35.25 10.27
CA ASN A 39 4.75 -36.01 9.92
C ASN A 39 4.93 -37.47 10.39
N PRO A 40 4.07 -37.98 11.31
CA PRO A 40 4.23 -39.34 11.86
C PRO A 40 4.25 -40.46 10.82
N GLN A 41 3.55 -40.28 9.69
CA GLN A 41 3.51 -41.27 8.62
C GLN A 41 4.82 -41.27 7.82
N LEU A 42 5.39 -40.10 7.54
CA LEU A 42 6.71 -39.99 6.90
C LEU A 42 7.85 -40.39 7.85
N ALA A 43 7.72 -40.14 9.16
CA ALA A 43 8.65 -40.67 10.16
C ALA A 43 8.70 -42.21 10.11
N SER A 44 7.54 -42.85 9.96
CA SER A 44 7.45 -44.31 9.82
C SER A 44 8.12 -44.81 8.52
N VAL A 45 8.03 -44.04 7.43
CA VAL A 45 8.73 -44.31 6.17
C VAL A 45 10.25 -44.15 6.35
N ILE A 46 10.70 -43.07 7.00
CA ILE A 46 12.12 -42.82 7.29
C ILE A 46 12.71 -43.97 8.12
N VAL A 47 12.00 -44.40 9.16
CA VAL A 47 12.38 -45.56 9.98
C VAL A 47 12.45 -46.83 9.12
N ALA A 48 11.44 -47.08 8.27
CA ALA A 48 11.44 -48.25 7.40
C ALA A 48 12.62 -48.26 6.41
N VAL A 49 12.94 -47.12 5.80
CA VAL A 49 14.10 -46.96 4.90
C VAL A 49 15.40 -47.14 5.67
N TYR A 50 15.53 -46.51 6.85
CA TYR A 50 16.72 -46.61 7.70
C TYR A 50 17.04 -48.06 8.10
N ASN A 51 16.00 -48.80 8.52
CA ASN A 51 16.13 -50.18 8.98
C ASN A 51 16.59 -51.14 7.87
N GLN A 52 16.30 -50.81 6.62
CA GLN A 52 16.57 -51.66 5.46
C GLN A 52 17.83 -51.24 4.70
N TYR A 53 18.32 -50.01 4.90
CA TYR A 53 19.47 -49.42 4.18
C TYR A 53 20.70 -49.25 5.08
N GLU A 54 21.08 -50.32 5.79
CA GLU A 54 22.30 -50.41 6.64
C GLU A 54 22.50 -49.21 7.58
N ASP A 55 21.43 -48.73 8.23
CA ASP A 55 21.50 -47.66 9.24
C ASP A 55 22.04 -46.31 8.67
N LYS A 56 21.82 -46.06 7.36
CA LYS A 56 22.13 -44.80 6.68
C LYS A 56 20.87 -44.16 6.07
N LEU A 57 20.77 -42.84 6.17
CA LEU A 57 19.74 -42.06 5.48
C LEU A 57 20.33 -41.41 4.22
N PRO A 58 19.57 -41.33 3.12
CA PRO A 58 19.97 -40.53 1.97
C PRO A 58 20.16 -39.06 2.34
N GLU A 59 20.99 -38.33 1.59
CA GLU A 59 21.19 -36.90 1.85
C GLU A 59 20.04 -36.04 1.31
N LYS A 60 19.41 -36.47 0.21
CA LYS A 60 18.36 -35.73 -0.51
C LYS A 60 16.97 -36.33 -0.25
N ARG A 61 15.94 -35.49 -0.23
CA ARG A 61 14.55 -35.96 0.00
C ARG A 61 14.04 -36.83 -1.15
N ILE A 62 14.42 -36.49 -2.37
CA ILE A 62 14.01 -37.27 -3.56
C ILE A 62 14.53 -38.71 -3.53
N ASP A 63 15.72 -38.95 -2.97
CA ASP A 63 16.27 -40.30 -2.82
C ASP A 63 15.51 -41.10 -1.76
N LEU A 64 15.14 -40.45 -0.66
CA LEU A 64 14.33 -41.07 0.38
C LEU A 64 12.98 -41.55 -0.19
N TYR A 65 12.32 -40.74 -1.01
CA TYR A 65 11.07 -41.13 -1.66
C TYR A 65 11.28 -42.22 -2.71
N GLU A 66 12.36 -42.12 -3.49
CA GLU A 66 12.74 -43.12 -4.49
C GLU A 66 12.87 -44.50 -3.85
N ILE A 67 13.70 -44.59 -2.81
CA ILE A 67 13.97 -45.83 -2.08
C ILE A 67 12.68 -46.35 -1.43
N ALA A 68 11.91 -45.49 -0.77
CA ALA A 68 10.66 -45.91 -0.12
C ALA A 68 9.67 -46.49 -1.14
N ILE A 69 9.44 -45.83 -2.28
CA ILE A 69 8.51 -46.31 -3.31
C ILE A 69 9.05 -47.56 -3.98
N GLU A 70 10.35 -47.61 -4.30
CA GLU A 70 11.00 -48.79 -4.87
C GLU A 70 10.77 -50.01 -3.99
N GLN A 71 11.00 -49.90 -2.68
CA GLN A 71 10.76 -50.99 -1.73
C GLN A 71 9.28 -51.42 -1.67
N MET A 72 8.34 -50.47 -1.75
CA MET A 72 6.91 -50.80 -1.77
C MET A 72 6.51 -51.51 -3.06
N ILE A 73 7.08 -51.12 -4.21
CA ILE A 73 6.85 -51.75 -5.50
C ILE A 73 7.53 -53.12 -5.56
N GLU A 74 8.77 -53.25 -5.08
CA GLU A 74 9.50 -54.51 -5.01
C GLU A 74 8.71 -55.54 -4.20
N ARG A 75 8.21 -55.19 -3.01
CA ARG A 75 7.37 -56.09 -2.20
C ARG A 75 6.15 -56.64 -2.94
N LEU A 76 5.59 -55.87 -3.89
CA LEU A 76 4.47 -56.32 -4.73
C LEU A 76 4.90 -57.32 -5.82
N VAL A 77 6.18 -57.28 -6.20
CA VAL A 77 6.76 -58.12 -7.27
C VAL A 77 7.54 -59.33 -6.70
N THR A 78 8.20 -59.23 -5.54
CA THR A 78 9.16 -60.24 -5.03
C THR A 78 8.69 -61.09 -3.84
N SER A 79 7.44 -60.99 -3.38
CA SER A 79 6.88 -61.64 -2.17
C SER A 79 7.64 -62.87 -1.59
N ASP A 80 8.06 -62.74 -0.32
CA ASP A 80 8.73 -63.72 0.54
C ASP A 80 8.25 -65.18 0.42
N ILE A 81 9.21 -66.10 0.52
CA ILE A 81 9.12 -67.58 0.36
C ILE A 81 8.09 -68.27 1.28
N ASN A 82 7.49 -67.59 2.27
CA ASN A 82 6.69 -68.21 3.34
C ASN A 82 5.25 -67.70 3.51
N THR A 83 4.68 -66.99 2.53
CA THR A 83 3.25 -66.60 2.57
C THR A 83 2.52 -67.07 1.32
N SER A 84 1.30 -67.59 1.49
CA SER A 84 0.42 -68.18 0.45
C SER A 84 -0.02 -67.23 -0.67
N THR A 85 0.58 -66.04 -0.76
CA THR A 85 0.38 -65.01 -1.79
C THR A 85 1.37 -65.16 -2.96
N HIS A 86 1.66 -66.38 -3.38
CA HIS A 86 2.66 -66.70 -4.41
C HIS A 86 2.19 -66.50 -5.88
N TYR A 87 1.03 -65.87 -6.10
CA TYR A 87 0.32 -65.94 -7.38
C TYR A 87 0.54 -64.77 -8.36
N VAL A 88 1.24 -63.69 -7.99
CA VAL A 88 1.20 -62.44 -8.77
C VAL A 88 2.35 -62.29 -9.78
N SER A 89 3.63 -62.50 -9.42
CA SER A 89 4.74 -62.14 -10.34
C SER A 89 5.14 -63.24 -11.32
N LYS A 90 5.07 -64.52 -10.93
CA LYS A 90 5.43 -65.67 -11.79
C LYS A 90 4.36 -66.02 -12.83
N GLU A 91 3.09 -65.76 -12.52
CA GLU A 91 1.93 -66.04 -13.41
C GLU A 91 1.58 -64.85 -14.32
N LEU A 92 1.81 -63.60 -13.89
CA LEU A 92 1.41 -62.39 -14.63
C LEU A 92 2.54 -61.73 -15.43
N GLU A 93 3.78 -62.23 -15.33
CA GLU A 93 4.99 -61.71 -16.00
C GLU A 93 5.24 -60.19 -15.80
N LEU A 94 4.70 -59.62 -14.71
CA LEU A 94 4.87 -58.22 -14.34
C LEU A 94 6.26 -58.00 -13.74
N ASN A 95 6.93 -56.93 -14.16
CA ASN A 95 8.18 -56.46 -13.57
C ASN A 95 7.96 -55.15 -12.81
N THR A 96 8.98 -54.68 -12.09
CA THR A 96 8.91 -53.41 -11.36
C THR A 96 8.66 -52.22 -12.31
N ILE A 97 9.20 -52.25 -13.53
CA ILE A 97 9.08 -51.18 -14.53
C ILE A 97 7.61 -50.88 -14.88
N ILE A 98 6.80 -51.91 -15.12
CA ILE A 98 5.39 -51.69 -15.50
C ILE A 98 4.57 -51.15 -14.32
N ILE A 99 4.84 -51.61 -13.11
CA ILE A 99 4.17 -51.10 -11.90
C ILE A 99 4.56 -49.64 -11.63
N TRP A 100 5.83 -49.29 -11.77
CA TRP A 100 6.29 -47.89 -11.72
C TRP A 100 5.55 -47.02 -12.74
N SER A 101 5.39 -47.50 -13.97
CA SER A 101 4.73 -46.75 -15.05
C SER A 101 3.23 -46.56 -14.78
N ILE A 102 2.55 -47.59 -14.29
CA ILE A 102 1.15 -47.50 -13.87
C ILE A 102 1.00 -46.49 -12.72
N MET A 103 1.85 -46.56 -11.71
CA MET A 103 1.83 -45.64 -10.56
C MET A 103 2.08 -44.18 -10.99
N GLN A 104 3.00 -43.95 -11.92
CA GLN A 104 3.30 -42.62 -12.48
C GLN A 104 2.10 -42.02 -13.22
N GLU A 105 1.44 -42.80 -14.09
CA GLU A 105 0.25 -42.32 -14.83
C GLU A 105 -0.95 -42.09 -13.89
N ILE A 106 -1.14 -42.94 -12.87
CA ILE A 106 -2.16 -42.73 -11.83
C ILE A 106 -1.86 -41.44 -11.05
N ALA A 107 -0.61 -41.22 -10.68
CA ALA A 107 -0.20 -40.03 -9.93
C ALA A 107 -0.42 -38.75 -10.73
N GLU A 108 -0.02 -38.70 -12.00
CA GLU A 108 -0.29 -37.55 -12.86
C GLU A 108 -1.80 -37.31 -13.04
N TYR A 109 -2.58 -38.38 -13.25
CA TYR A 109 -4.03 -38.27 -13.38
C TYR A 109 -4.67 -37.65 -12.13
N LEU A 110 -4.38 -38.22 -10.96
CA LEU A 110 -4.88 -37.75 -9.67
C LEU A 110 -4.40 -36.33 -9.35
N HIS A 111 -3.22 -35.94 -9.79
CA HIS A 111 -2.70 -34.59 -9.54
C HIS A 111 -3.36 -33.52 -10.41
N ASN A 112 -3.89 -33.92 -11.57
CA ASN A 112 -4.64 -33.05 -12.48
C ASN A 112 -6.14 -32.94 -12.16
N LYS A 113 -6.66 -33.73 -11.20
CA LYS A 113 -8.09 -33.81 -10.86
C LYS A 113 -8.32 -33.54 -9.38
N VAL A 114 -9.48 -32.98 -9.04
CA VAL A 114 -9.88 -32.70 -7.64
C VAL A 114 -10.58 -33.91 -7.00
N GLU A 115 -11.10 -34.82 -7.81
CA GLU A 115 -11.87 -36.00 -7.39
C GLU A 115 -10.97 -37.23 -7.20
N GLY A 116 -11.46 -38.22 -6.44
CA GLY A 116 -10.78 -39.51 -6.27
C GLY A 116 -10.78 -40.33 -7.57
N LEU A 117 -9.84 -41.27 -7.69
CA LEU A 117 -9.76 -42.14 -8.87
C LEU A 117 -10.83 -43.23 -8.78
N SER A 118 -11.80 -43.24 -9.69
CA SER A 118 -12.78 -44.33 -9.75
C SER A 118 -12.16 -45.62 -10.26
N GLU A 119 -12.70 -46.76 -9.87
CA GLU A 119 -12.22 -48.08 -10.34
C GLU A 119 -12.24 -48.19 -11.88
N ASN A 120 -13.26 -47.64 -12.54
CA ASN A 120 -13.35 -47.67 -14.01
C ASN A 120 -12.18 -46.94 -14.67
N ILE A 121 -11.83 -45.77 -14.14
CA ILE A 121 -10.73 -44.96 -14.65
C ILE A 121 -9.39 -45.62 -14.30
N LEU A 122 -9.26 -46.22 -13.12
CA LEU A 122 -8.10 -47.02 -12.76
C LEU A 122 -7.88 -48.16 -13.77
N LYS A 123 -8.93 -48.89 -14.13
CA LYS A 123 -8.90 -49.96 -15.14
C LYS A 123 -8.49 -49.43 -16.52
N GLU A 124 -8.96 -48.24 -16.92
CA GLU A 124 -8.57 -47.59 -18.17
C GLU A 124 -7.08 -47.21 -18.20
N ILE A 125 -6.56 -46.62 -17.12
CA ILE A 125 -5.14 -46.26 -17.01
C ILE A 125 -4.28 -47.51 -17.07
N ILE A 126 -4.62 -48.55 -16.28
CA ILE A 126 -3.89 -49.83 -16.30
C ILE A 126 -3.93 -50.43 -17.71
N ARG A 127 -5.10 -50.46 -18.36
CA ARG A 127 -5.25 -50.99 -19.72
C ARG A 127 -4.32 -50.28 -20.71
N LYS A 128 -4.33 -48.94 -20.71
CA LYS A 128 -3.45 -48.12 -21.54
C LYS A 128 -1.98 -48.48 -21.27
N CYS A 129 -1.60 -48.57 -19.99
CA CYS A 129 -0.24 -48.90 -19.59
C CYS A 129 0.23 -50.27 -20.10
N LEU A 130 -0.61 -51.30 -19.95
CA LEU A 130 -0.31 -52.66 -20.40
C LEU A 130 -0.16 -52.72 -21.93
N ILE A 131 -1.09 -52.10 -22.68
CA ILE A 131 -1.06 -52.09 -24.15
C ILE A 131 0.19 -51.40 -24.68
N ASP A 132 0.51 -50.22 -24.14
CA ASP A 132 1.67 -49.47 -24.62
C ASP A 132 2.98 -50.13 -24.18
N TYR A 133 3.05 -50.73 -22.99
CA TYR A 133 4.18 -51.54 -22.60
C TYR A 133 4.42 -52.72 -23.54
N GLN A 134 3.36 -53.42 -23.97
CA GLN A 134 3.45 -54.51 -24.94
C GLN A 134 4.00 -54.04 -26.30
N LYS A 135 3.59 -52.84 -26.76
CA LYS A 135 4.13 -52.22 -27.99
C LYS A 135 5.62 -51.87 -27.85
N HIS A 136 6.03 -51.35 -26.70
CA HIS A 136 7.41 -50.90 -26.48
C HIS A 136 8.40 -52.02 -26.17
N SER A 137 7.97 -53.07 -25.46
CA SER A 137 8.84 -54.17 -25.03
C SER A 137 8.87 -55.37 -26.00
N SER A 138 8.05 -55.36 -27.04
CA SER A 138 7.83 -56.50 -27.96
C SER A 138 7.42 -57.80 -27.23
N LYS A 139 6.93 -57.70 -25.99
CA LYS A 139 6.58 -58.83 -25.12
C LYS A 139 5.07 -58.99 -25.06
N ILE A 140 4.58 -60.17 -25.41
CA ILE A 140 3.15 -60.50 -25.35
C ILE A 140 2.85 -61.12 -23.98
N PHE A 141 1.89 -60.55 -23.25
CA PHE A 141 1.40 -61.16 -22.01
C PHE A 141 0.70 -62.49 -22.32
N LYS A 142 1.00 -63.54 -21.53
CA LYS A 142 0.37 -64.86 -21.68
C LYS A 142 -1.08 -64.91 -21.18
N VAL A 143 -1.47 -63.95 -20.35
CA VAL A 143 -2.80 -63.81 -19.75
C VAL A 143 -3.58 -62.73 -20.50
N ASN A 144 -4.90 -62.86 -20.62
CA ASN A 144 -5.76 -61.82 -21.17
C ASN A 144 -5.56 -60.50 -20.39
N ILE A 145 -5.44 -59.38 -21.10
CA ILE A 145 -5.25 -58.05 -20.54
C ILE A 145 -6.39 -57.69 -19.56
N ASP A 146 -7.63 -58.07 -19.83
CA ASP A 146 -8.77 -57.76 -18.94
C ASP A 146 -8.73 -58.52 -17.61
N ASP A 147 -8.24 -59.77 -17.62
CA ASP A 147 -8.01 -60.54 -16.39
C ASP A 147 -6.84 -59.97 -15.60
N LEU A 148 -5.77 -59.53 -16.29
CA LEU A 148 -4.62 -58.88 -15.68
C LEU A 148 -4.98 -57.54 -15.02
N ILE A 149 -5.83 -56.74 -15.67
CA ILE A 149 -6.36 -55.49 -15.12
C ILE A 149 -7.14 -55.76 -13.83
N SER A 150 -8.04 -56.75 -13.84
CA SER A 150 -8.85 -57.08 -12.67
C SER A 150 -7.99 -57.52 -11.48
N LYS A 151 -6.99 -58.39 -11.74
CA LYS A 151 -6.01 -58.80 -10.72
C LYS A 151 -5.19 -57.61 -10.18
N LEU A 152 -4.75 -56.69 -11.04
CA LEU A 152 -4.01 -55.49 -10.62
C LEU A 152 -4.86 -54.55 -9.76
N VAL A 153 -6.14 -54.40 -10.08
CA VAL A 153 -7.07 -53.62 -9.26
C VAL A 153 -7.22 -54.27 -7.87
N ASP A 154 -7.37 -55.59 -7.79
CA ASP A 154 -7.46 -56.29 -6.50
C ASP A 154 -6.17 -56.16 -5.68
N ILE A 155 -5.01 -56.22 -6.33
CA ILE A 155 -3.71 -55.97 -5.68
C ILE A 155 -3.67 -54.54 -5.11
N PHE A 156 -4.12 -53.54 -5.87
CA PHE A 156 -4.20 -52.17 -5.37
C PHE A 156 -5.27 -51.98 -4.29
N LYS A 157 -6.36 -52.73 -4.30
CA LYS A 157 -7.38 -52.67 -3.24
C LYS A 157 -6.88 -53.25 -1.91
N TYR A 158 -6.18 -54.37 -1.95
CA TYR A 158 -5.99 -55.21 -0.75
C TYR A 158 -4.53 -55.41 -0.32
N GLN A 159 -3.55 -55.12 -1.19
CA GLN A 159 -2.14 -55.51 -0.96
C GLN A 159 -1.12 -54.37 -1.17
N ALA A 160 -1.39 -53.43 -2.07
CA ALA A 160 -0.47 -52.34 -2.38
C ALA A 160 -0.62 -51.19 -1.41
N GLY A 161 0.07 -51.25 -0.27
CA GLY A 161 0.09 -50.18 0.73
C GLY A 161 0.59 -48.80 0.25
N LEU A 162 0.77 -48.58 -1.07
CA LEU A 162 1.08 -47.30 -1.71
C LEU A 162 -0.19 -46.59 -2.25
N LEU A 163 -1.16 -47.35 -2.78
CA LEU A 163 -2.43 -46.86 -3.33
C LEU A 163 -3.57 -47.67 -2.71
N ASN A 164 -4.49 -47.03 -1.98
CA ASN A 164 -5.56 -47.71 -1.26
C ASN A 164 -6.95 -47.25 -1.72
N GLU A 165 -7.95 -48.10 -1.54
CA GLU A 165 -9.36 -47.72 -1.63
C GLU A 165 -9.76 -46.88 -0.39
N PHE A 166 -10.35 -45.72 -0.63
CA PHE A 166 -10.81 -44.76 0.37
C PHE A 166 -12.27 -44.38 0.05
N GLY A 167 -13.21 -45.14 0.64
CA GLY A 167 -14.63 -45.11 0.27
C GLY A 167 -14.94 -46.02 -0.93
N HIS A 168 -16.21 -46.34 -1.14
CA HIS A 168 -16.63 -47.29 -2.18
C HIS A 168 -16.20 -46.83 -3.58
N ASN A 169 -15.39 -47.64 -4.28
CA ASN A 169 -14.88 -47.42 -5.64
C ASN A 169 -14.03 -46.15 -5.84
N SER A 170 -13.31 -45.67 -4.81
CA SER A 170 -12.45 -44.48 -4.92
C SER A 170 -11.04 -44.78 -4.41
N PHE A 171 -10.01 -44.57 -5.24
CA PHE A 171 -8.61 -44.86 -4.92
C PHE A 171 -7.79 -43.59 -4.68
N ARG A 172 -6.86 -43.65 -3.71
CA ARG A 172 -5.93 -42.55 -3.37
C ARG A 172 -4.59 -43.09 -2.90
N PHE A 173 -3.53 -42.32 -3.08
CA PHE A 173 -2.22 -42.62 -2.50
C PHE A 173 -2.26 -42.51 -0.98
N ILE A 174 -1.48 -43.33 -0.28
CA ILE A 174 -1.40 -43.30 1.19
C ILE A 174 -0.90 -41.95 1.74
N HIS A 175 -0.13 -41.22 0.94
CA HIS A 175 0.34 -39.88 1.26
C HIS A 175 0.53 -39.07 -0.01
N ARG A 176 0.18 -37.79 0.05
CA ARG A 176 0.25 -36.85 -1.10
C ARG A 176 1.67 -36.71 -1.66
N THR A 177 2.69 -36.76 -0.83
CA THR A 177 4.09 -36.63 -1.26
C THR A 177 4.54 -37.76 -2.21
N PHE A 178 4.04 -38.99 -2.02
CA PHE A 178 4.35 -40.08 -2.94
C PHE A 178 3.67 -39.88 -4.30
N GLN A 179 2.42 -39.40 -4.29
CA GLN A 179 1.74 -38.96 -5.50
C GLN A 179 2.54 -37.86 -6.21
N GLU A 180 3.01 -36.85 -5.48
CA GLU A 180 3.77 -35.74 -6.06
C GLU A 180 5.12 -36.19 -6.66
N TYR A 181 5.83 -37.11 -5.98
CA TYR A 181 7.07 -37.69 -6.50
C TYR A 181 6.84 -38.55 -7.75
N LEU A 182 5.80 -39.38 -7.77
CA LEU A 182 5.46 -40.21 -8.93
C LEU A 182 5.01 -39.36 -10.13
N ALA A 183 4.22 -38.31 -9.88
CA ALA A 183 3.86 -37.33 -10.90
C ALA A 183 5.10 -36.60 -11.45
N ALA A 184 6.09 -36.29 -10.59
CA ALA A 184 7.37 -35.72 -11.00
C ALA A 184 8.18 -36.66 -11.89
N LYS A 185 8.22 -37.97 -11.57
CA LYS A 185 8.86 -38.99 -12.41
C LYS A 185 8.17 -39.14 -13.77
N ASN A 186 6.84 -39.04 -13.86
CA ASN A 186 6.13 -39.18 -15.15
C ASN A 186 6.51 -38.10 -16.17
N ILE A 187 6.95 -36.93 -15.70
CA ILE A 187 7.45 -35.86 -16.57
C ILE A 187 8.72 -36.27 -17.32
N ILE A 188 9.57 -37.07 -16.67
CA ILE A 188 10.91 -37.44 -17.16
C ILE A 188 10.90 -38.81 -17.83
N TYR A 189 10.18 -39.78 -17.27
CA TYR A 189 10.23 -41.18 -17.68
C TYR A 189 8.93 -41.63 -18.35
N TYR A 190 9.06 -42.63 -19.22
CA TYR A 190 7.95 -43.34 -19.85
C TYR A 190 8.35 -44.81 -20.03
N TYR A 191 7.68 -45.74 -19.37
CA TYR A 191 8.04 -47.18 -19.37
C TYR A 191 9.50 -47.48 -19.02
N GLY A 192 10.05 -46.75 -18.05
CA GLY A 192 11.43 -46.95 -17.57
C GLY A 192 12.51 -46.36 -18.47
N THR A 193 12.15 -45.69 -19.56
CA THR A 193 13.09 -44.94 -20.40
C THR A 193 12.87 -43.43 -20.27
N GLU A 194 13.94 -42.66 -20.44
CA GLU A 194 13.87 -41.19 -20.45
C GLU A 194 13.09 -40.71 -21.67
N ARG A 195 12.16 -39.78 -21.46
CA ARG A 195 11.47 -39.07 -22.54
C ARG A 195 12.47 -38.17 -23.27
N SER A 196 12.17 -37.83 -24.52
CA SER A 196 13.00 -36.88 -25.27
C SER A 196 13.02 -35.50 -24.61
N GLU A 197 14.10 -34.75 -24.80
CA GLU A 197 14.27 -33.38 -24.27
C GLU A 197 13.06 -32.48 -24.59
N ASN A 198 12.54 -32.58 -25.82
CA ASN A 198 11.36 -31.82 -26.25
C ASN A 198 10.11 -32.15 -25.44
N MET A 199 9.86 -33.43 -25.15
CA MET A 199 8.70 -33.84 -24.37
C MET A 199 8.80 -33.39 -22.92
N ILE A 200 10.00 -33.51 -22.31
CA ILE A 200 10.24 -33.05 -20.94
C ILE A 200 10.02 -31.54 -20.84
N TYR A 201 10.58 -30.77 -21.78
CA TYR A 201 10.40 -29.33 -21.85
C TYR A 201 8.92 -28.93 -21.96
N GLU A 202 8.16 -29.52 -22.90
CA GLU A 202 6.74 -29.19 -23.07
C GLU A 202 5.90 -29.62 -21.86
N ASN A 203 6.22 -30.76 -21.24
CA ASN A 203 5.56 -31.21 -20.02
C ASN A 203 5.75 -30.23 -18.87
N ILE A 204 6.98 -29.74 -18.65
CA ILE A 204 7.26 -28.73 -17.62
C ILE A 204 6.53 -27.42 -17.95
N LYS A 205 6.65 -26.94 -19.19
CA LYS A 205 6.07 -25.68 -19.65
C LYS A 205 4.54 -25.65 -19.47
N ASN A 206 3.84 -26.73 -19.78
CA ASN A 206 2.39 -26.80 -19.66
C ASN A 206 1.90 -26.85 -18.20
N LYS A 207 2.78 -27.21 -17.26
CA LYS A 207 2.44 -27.42 -15.84
C LYS A 207 2.88 -26.28 -14.93
N ILE A 208 3.86 -25.48 -15.34
CA ILE A 208 4.50 -24.47 -14.47
C ILE A 208 3.57 -23.38 -13.95
N GLY A 209 2.54 -23.02 -14.71
CA GLY A 209 1.52 -22.05 -14.31
C GLY A 209 0.44 -22.61 -13.38
N ILE A 210 0.45 -23.90 -13.09
CA ILE A 210 -0.61 -24.56 -12.31
C ILE A 210 -0.15 -24.69 -10.84
N PRO A 211 -0.80 -24.02 -9.87
CA PRO A 211 -0.31 -23.95 -8.49
C PRO A 211 -0.03 -25.30 -7.82
N ASN A 212 -0.87 -26.30 -8.07
CA ASN A 212 -0.71 -27.63 -7.48
C ASN A 212 0.54 -28.36 -8.01
N TRP A 213 1.03 -28.03 -9.20
CA TRP A 213 2.20 -28.67 -9.82
C TRP A 213 3.54 -28.17 -9.30
N ARG A 214 3.57 -27.14 -8.44
CA ARG A 214 4.81 -26.56 -7.91
C ARG A 214 5.71 -27.59 -7.20
N VAL A 215 5.14 -28.42 -6.33
CA VAL A 215 5.90 -29.44 -5.57
C VAL A 215 6.40 -30.56 -6.49
N PRO A 216 5.56 -31.18 -7.36
CA PRO A 216 6.06 -32.14 -8.34
C PRO A 216 7.15 -31.57 -9.25
N LEU A 217 6.98 -30.35 -9.77
CA LEU A 217 7.99 -29.72 -10.64
C LEU A 217 9.30 -29.49 -9.90
N SER A 218 9.24 -29.17 -8.61
CA SER A 218 10.45 -29.04 -7.80
C SER A 218 11.21 -30.38 -7.70
N MET A 219 10.48 -31.47 -7.45
CA MET A 219 11.06 -32.81 -7.46
C MET A 219 11.56 -33.21 -8.85
N THR A 220 10.86 -32.82 -9.92
CA THR A 220 11.28 -33.05 -11.31
C THR A 220 12.66 -32.44 -11.56
N PHE A 221 12.92 -31.19 -11.14
CA PHE A 221 14.24 -30.61 -11.32
C PHE A 221 15.31 -31.29 -10.46
N GLY A 222 14.97 -31.73 -9.24
CA GLY A 222 15.85 -32.56 -8.43
C GLY A 222 16.25 -33.85 -9.13
N ILE A 223 15.27 -34.62 -9.65
CA ILE A 223 15.51 -35.86 -10.40
C ILE A 223 16.29 -35.58 -11.70
N LEU A 224 15.87 -34.58 -12.46
CA LEU A 224 16.48 -34.21 -13.73
C LEU A 224 17.96 -33.83 -13.57
N SER A 225 18.35 -33.21 -12.44
CA SER A 225 19.74 -32.85 -12.16
C SER A 225 20.71 -34.04 -12.09
N LYS A 226 20.21 -35.26 -11.83
CA LYS A 226 20.99 -36.51 -11.95
C LYS A 226 21.43 -36.75 -13.41
N LEU A 227 20.67 -36.23 -14.38
CA LEU A 227 20.89 -36.34 -15.83
C LEU A 227 21.54 -35.04 -16.36
N SER A 228 22.80 -34.81 -15.99
CA SER A 228 23.49 -33.50 -16.14
C SER A 228 23.35 -32.82 -17.52
N VAL A 229 23.49 -33.56 -18.62
CA VAL A 229 23.36 -33.01 -19.99
C VAL A 229 21.93 -32.57 -20.27
N LEU A 230 20.95 -33.43 -19.98
CA LEU A 230 19.53 -33.18 -20.22
C LEU A 230 19.00 -32.03 -19.35
N PHE A 231 19.46 -31.98 -18.09
CA PHE A 231 19.20 -30.88 -17.17
C PHE A 231 19.67 -29.54 -17.72
N ASN A 232 20.93 -29.44 -18.10
CA ASN A 232 21.52 -28.18 -18.57
C ASN A 232 20.82 -27.66 -19.83
N ASN A 233 20.51 -28.54 -20.79
CA ASN A 233 19.77 -28.16 -22.00
C ASN A 233 18.36 -27.66 -21.65
N THR A 234 17.61 -28.45 -20.86
CA THR A 234 16.22 -28.15 -20.50
C THR A 234 16.12 -26.84 -19.72
N VAL A 235 16.94 -26.68 -18.67
CA VAL A 235 16.98 -25.46 -17.85
C VAL A 235 17.41 -24.26 -18.68
N THR A 236 18.45 -24.39 -19.51
CA THR A 236 18.88 -23.29 -20.38
C THR A 236 17.78 -22.85 -21.34
N ARG A 237 17.05 -23.79 -21.93
CA ARG A 237 15.92 -23.51 -22.82
C ARG A 237 14.75 -22.87 -22.09
N LEU A 238 14.38 -23.37 -20.90
CA LEU A 238 13.32 -22.79 -20.07
C LEU A 238 13.62 -21.33 -19.71
N LEU A 239 14.81 -21.08 -19.15
CA LEU A 239 15.23 -19.73 -18.73
C LEU A 239 15.31 -18.76 -19.92
N LYS A 240 15.79 -19.21 -21.09
CA LYS A 240 15.79 -18.40 -22.33
C LYS A 240 14.37 -18.07 -22.82
N THR A 241 13.46 -19.04 -22.78
CA THR A 241 12.07 -18.83 -23.23
C THR A 241 11.35 -17.82 -22.33
N GLU A 242 11.58 -17.90 -21.02
CA GLU A 242 10.96 -16.99 -20.08
C GLU A 242 11.48 -15.55 -20.27
N GLN A 243 12.79 -15.39 -20.50
CA GLN A 243 13.41 -14.09 -20.85
C GLN A 243 12.83 -13.46 -22.13
N THR A 244 12.50 -14.26 -23.16
CA THR A 244 11.90 -13.71 -24.39
C THR A 244 10.42 -13.38 -24.22
N SER A 245 9.69 -14.12 -23.37
CA SER A 245 8.29 -13.85 -23.05
C SER A 245 8.09 -12.65 -22.11
N SER A 246 9.12 -12.28 -21.32
CA SER A 246 9.07 -11.19 -20.35
C SER A 246 9.12 -9.77 -20.93
N ASN A 247 9.21 -9.63 -22.25
CA ASN A 247 9.00 -8.35 -22.95
C ASN A 247 7.51 -7.95 -23.04
N THR A 248 6.60 -8.76 -22.51
CA THR A 248 5.17 -8.44 -22.37
C THR A 248 4.88 -7.97 -20.93
N GLN A 249 3.99 -6.99 -20.75
CA GLN A 249 3.69 -6.29 -19.48
C GLN A 249 3.17 -7.17 -18.32
N SER A 250 3.21 -8.50 -18.44
CA SER A 250 2.57 -9.46 -17.52
C SER A 250 3.46 -10.65 -17.13
N SER A 251 4.80 -10.52 -17.17
CA SER A 251 5.68 -11.65 -16.83
C SER A 251 5.71 -11.94 -15.34
N ILE A 252 5.39 -13.17 -14.97
CA ILE A 252 5.69 -13.72 -13.65
C ILE A 252 6.85 -14.71 -13.87
N VAL A 253 7.96 -14.51 -13.16
CA VAL A 253 9.17 -15.34 -13.28
C VAL A 253 9.01 -16.63 -12.46
N LEU A 254 8.19 -17.54 -12.96
CA LEU A 254 7.83 -18.81 -12.30
C LEU A 254 8.96 -19.85 -12.35
N VAL A 255 9.77 -19.89 -13.42
CA VAL A 255 10.82 -20.92 -13.53
C VAL A 255 11.87 -20.76 -12.43
N PRO A 256 12.46 -19.58 -12.18
CA PRO A 256 13.42 -19.40 -11.09
C PRO A 256 12.85 -19.74 -9.72
N PHE A 257 11.59 -19.42 -9.45
CA PHE A 257 10.95 -19.77 -8.18
C PHE A 257 10.93 -21.28 -7.93
N VAL A 258 10.55 -22.06 -8.92
CA VAL A 258 10.50 -23.52 -8.80
C VAL A 258 11.92 -24.10 -8.74
N ILE A 259 12.86 -23.62 -9.56
CA ILE A 259 14.24 -24.11 -9.53
C ILE A 259 14.92 -23.81 -8.19
N ILE A 260 14.75 -22.60 -7.63
CA ILE A 260 15.32 -22.24 -6.33
C ILE A 260 14.77 -23.14 -5.21
N ASP A 261 13.47 -23.43 -5.22
CA ASP A 261 12.85 -24.36 -4.26
C ASP A 261 13.44 -25.78 -4.36
N SER A 262 14.05 -26.13 -5.50
CA SER A 262 14.60 -27.45 -5.79
C SER A 262 16.10 -27.56 -5.52
N LEU A 263 16.82 -26.46 -5.26
CA LEU A 263 18.29 -26.45 -5.12
C LEU A 263 18.81 -27.39 -4.03
N ASN A 264 18.01 -27.65 -2.99
CA ASN A 264 18.39 -28.61 -1.95
C ASN A 264 18.34 -30.05 -2.44
N ASP A 265 17.48 -30.38 -3.39
CA ASP A 265 17.31 -31.73 -3.94
C ASP A 265 18.13 -31.97 -5.24
N MET A 266 18.88 -30.98 -5.71
CA MET A 266 19.70 -31.10 -6.93
C MET A 266 21.10 -31.69 -6.67
N TYR A 267 21.65 -32.31 -7.71
CA TYR A 267 23.04 -32.74 -7.84
C TYR A 267 23.76 -31.84 -8.84
N PHE A 268 24.96 -31.41 -8.49
CA PHE A 268 25.82 -30.62 -9.35
C PHE A 268 27.09 -31.41 -9.66
N SER A 269 27.52 -31.39 -10.92
CA SER A 269 28.76 -32.05 -11.33
C SER A 269 30.01 -31.31 -10.83
N SER A 270 29.88 -30.01 -10.53
CA SER A 270 30.92 -29.19 -9.94
C SER A 270 30.34 -27.95 -9.23
N ASN A 271 31.12 -27.36 -8.32
CA ASN A 271 30.78 -26.08 -7.69
C ASN A 271 30.62 -24.95 -8.72
N GLN A 272 31.32 -25.04 -9.86
CA GLN A 272 31.21 -24.06 -10.95
C GLN A 272 29.82 -24.11 -11.62
N THR A 273 29.31 -25.31 -11.90
CA THR A 273 27.98 -25.47 -12.50
C THR A 273 26.86 -25.00 -11.57
N GLU A 274 27.02 -25.23 -10.25
CA GLU A 274 26.11 -24.69 -9.25
C GLU A 274 26.17 -23.15 -9.23
N TYR A 275 27.39 -22.59 -9.16
CA TYR A 275 27.62 -21.14 -9.16
C TYR A 275 26.99 -20.43 -10.39
N GLU A 276 27.17 -20.98 -11.59
CA GLU A 276 26.62 -20.42 -12.82
C GLU A 276 25.09 -20.44 -12.83
N LEU A 277 24.47 -21.53 -12.35
CA LEU A 277 23.02 -21.60 -12.23
C LEU A 277 22.49 -20.55 -11.24
N ILE A 278 23.10 -20.44 -10.06
CA ILE A 278 22.70 -19.46 -9.04
C ILE A 278 22.78 -18.02 -9.58
N ARG A 279 23.84 -17.68 -10.31
CA ARG A 279 23.97 -16.36 -10.95
C ARG A 279 22.86 -16.10 -11.97
N LYS A 280 22.56 -17.09 -12.81
CA LYS A 280 21.52 -16.97 -13.84
C LYS A 280 20.11 -16.83 -13.24
N LEU A 281 19.82 -17.56 -12.16
CA LEU A 281 18.58 -17.42 -11.40
C LEU A 281 18.47 -16.02 -10.77
N SER A 282 19.55 -15.54 -10.18
CA SER A 282 19.62 -14.21 -9.56
C SER A 282 19.42 -13.09 -10.60
N ASP A 283 20.01 -13.24 -11.80
CA ASP A 283 19.81 -12.32 -12.93
C ASP A 283 18.33 -12.24 -13.34
N MET A 284 17.63 -13.37 -13.40
CA MET A 284 16.21 -13.39 -13.76
C MET A 284 15.32 -12.80 -12.67
N LEU A 285 15.60 -13.09 -11.39
CA LEU A 285 14.90 -12.46 -10.28
C LEU A 285 15.11 -10.95 -10.26
N LEU A 286 16.35 -10.47 -10.48
CA LEU A 286 16.64 -9.04 -10.54
C LEU A 286 15.99 -8.37 -11.74
N PHE A 287 15.98 -9.03 -12.90
CA PHE A 287 15.31 -8.53 -14.10
C PHE A 287 13.81 -8.34 -13.86
N ASP A 288 13.14 -9.33 -13.27
CA ASP A 288 11.72 -9.25 -12.91
C ASP A 288 11.47 -8.15 -11.89
N TYR A 289 12.33 -8.08 -10.87
CA TYR A 289 12.25 -7.09 -9.81
C TYR A 289 12.37 -5.68 -10.37
N LYS A 290 13.34 -5.42 -11.26
CA LYS A 290 13.59 -4.11 -11.87
C LYS A 290 12.39 -3.61 -12.69
N ASN A 291 11.60 -4.50 -13.27
CA ASN A 291 10.48 -4.11 -14.12
C ASN A 291 9.40 -3.41 -13.28
N THR A 292 9.33 -2.08 -13.32
CA THR A 292 8.32 -1.31 -12.58
C THR A 292 6.93 -1.33 -13.22
N SER A 293 6.78 -2.01 -14.36
CA SER A 293 5.50 -2.27 -15.03
C SER A 293 4.96 -3.67 -14.70
N GLY A 294 3.63 -3.87 -14.79
CA GLY A 294 3.04 -5.20 -14.60
C GLY A 294 2.90 -5.65 -13.13
N PHE A 295 3.18 -6.92 -12.83
CA PHE A 295 3.03 -7.52 -11.49
C PHE A 295 4.11 -7.07 -10.49
N SER A 296 5.30 -6.69 -10.97
CA SER A 296 6.43 -6.28 -10.15
C SER A 296 6.24 -4.94 -9.44
N ARG A 297 5.21 -4.16 -9.81
CA ARG A 297 4.72 -3.03 -9.01
C ARG A 297 3.99 -3.44 -7.74
N LEU A 298 3.50 -4.69 -7.66
CA LEU A 298 2.75 -5.18 -6.51
C LEU A 298 3.72 -5.52 -5.38
N ILE A 299 3.50 -4.90 -4.22
CA ILE A 299 4.29 -5.13 -2.99
C ILE A 299 4.35 -6.62 -2.64
N ALA A 300 3.26 -7.38 -2.85
CA ALA A 300 3.23 -8.82 -2.59
C ALA A 300 4.22 -9.61 -3.47
N HIS A 301 4.37 -9.24 -4.75
CA HIS A 301 5.33 -9.87 -5.66
C HIS A 301 6.77 -9.52 -5.30
N GLN A 302 7.02 -8.25 -4.94
CA GLN A 302 8.33 -7.82 -4.44
C GLN A 302 8.75 -8.60 -3.18
N LYS A 303 7.84 -8.73 -2.20
CA LYS A 303 8.06 -9.55 -1.00
C LYS A 303 8.33 -11.02 -1.33
N LEU A 304 7.66 -11.56 -2.34
CA LEU A 304 7.93 -12.92 -2.82
C LEU A 304 9.37 -13.02 -3.35
N ILE A 305 9.80 -12.11 -4.23
CA ILE A 305 11.18 -12.06 -4.74
C ILE A 305 12.19 -11.92 -3.59
N HIS A 306 11.93 -11.06 -2.60
CA HIS A 306 12.78 -10.94 -1.40
C HIS A 306 12.90 -12.28 -0.67
N SER A 307 11.80 -13.02 -0.48
CA SER A 307 11.84 -14.34 0.16
C SER A 307 12.74 -15.34 -0.59
N TYR A 308 12.84 -15.23 -1.91
CA TYR A 308 13.72 -16.07 -2.72
C TYR A 308 15.18 -15.64 -2.65
N PHE A 309 15.47 -14.33 -2.66
CA PHE A 309 16.82 -13.87 -2.36
C PHE A 309 17.26 -14.23 -0.94
N LEU A 310 16.35 -14.26 0.04
CA LEU A 310 16.65 -14.74 1.39
C LEU A 310 17.05 -16.22 1.39
N LYS A 311 16.30 -17.07 0.67
CA LYS A 311 16.66 -18.50 0.50
C LYS A 311 18.05 -18.65 -0.12
N LEU A 312 18.34 -17.87 -1.16
CA LEU A 312 19.66 -17.87 -1.81
C LEU A 312 20.75 -17.39 -0.86
N LYS A 313 20.53 -16.29 -0.12
CA LYS A 313 21.46 -15.75 0.88
C LYS A 313 21.80 -16.78 1.96
N ILE A 314 20.80 -17.47 2.52
CA ILE A 314 21.01 -18.44 3.61
C ILE A 314 21.99 -19.55 3.21
N LYS A 315 21.98 -19.99 1.94
CA LYS A 315 22.80 -21.09 1.45
C LYS A 315 24.04 -20.65 0.67
N TYR A 316 23.97 -19.52 -0.03
CA TYR A 316 24.97 -19.06 -1.00
C TYR A 316 25.40 -17.60 -0.75
N ASP A 317 25.47 -17.18 0.52
CA ASP A 317 25.76 -15.81 0.96
C ASP A 317 26.92 -15.16 0.19
N ASN A 318 28.10 -15.78 0.20
CA ASN A 318 29.29 -15.25 -0.49
C ASN A 318 29.10 -15.12 -2.01
N THR A 319 28.49 -16.12 -2.65
CA THR A 319 28.25 -16.14 -4.10
C THR A 319 27.34 -15.00 -4.52
N ILE A 320 26.22 -14.82 -3.82
CA ILE A 320 25.25 -13.77 -4.11
C ILE A 320 25.82 -12.40 -3.73
N ALA A 321 26.61 -12.29 -2.67
CA ALA A 321 27.26 -11.03 -2.30
C ALA A 321 28.22 -10.54 -3.40
N VAL A 322 29.06 -11.43 -3.95
CA VAL A 322 29.95 -11.11 -5.09
C VAL A 322 29.12 -10.72 -6.32
N TRP A 323 28.08 -11.49 -6.63
CA TRP A 323 27.18 -11.17 -7.75
C TRP A 323 26.48 -9.81 -7.57
N LEU A 324 26.02 -9.46 -6.37
CA LEU A 324 25.43 -8.15 -6.07
C LEU A 324 26.46 -7.02 -6.28
N ILE A 325 27.69 -7.17 -5.78
CA ILE A 325 28.77 -6.18 -5.99
C ILE A 325 28.99 -5.94 -7.49
N GLU A 326 29.03 -6.99 -8.29
CA GLU A 326 29.19 -6.87 -9.74
C GLU A 326 28.01 -6.13 -10.40
N LYS A 327 26.76 -6.40 -9.96
CA LYS A 327 25.56 -5.79 -10.53
C LYS A 327 25.35 -4.34 -10.14
N ILE A 328 25.73 -3.96 -8.91
CA ILE A 328 25.58 -2.59 -8.40
C ILE A 328 26.38 -1.57 -9.24
N ASN A 329 27.45 -2.00 -9.93
CA ASN A 329 28.24 -1.13 -10.80
C ASN A 329 27.48 -0.60 -12.02
N SER A 330 26.29 -1.13 -12.33
CA SER A 330 25.42 -0.61 -13.38
C SER A 330 24.35 0.31 -12.78
N GLU A 331 24.23 1.53 -13.31
CA GLU A 331 23.25 2.54 -12.84
C GLU A 331 21.82 1.97 -12.76
N GLU A 332 21.39 1.19 -13.75
CA GLU A 332 20.04 0.60 -13.77
C GLU A 332 19.77 -0.41 -12.65
N ASN A 333 20.81 -1.04 -12.10
CA ASN A 333 20.68 -2.08 -11.08
C ASN A 333 20.93 -1.55 -9.67
N LEU A 334 21.52 -0.37 -9.55
CA LEU A 334 21.95 0.24 -8.29
C LEU A 334 20.81 0.32 -7.27
N ALA A 335 19.71 0.99 -7.63
CA ALA A 335 18.56 1.17 -6.72
C ALA A 335 17.81 -0.15 -6.42
N PRO A 336 17.49 -1.03 -7.40
CA PRO A 336 16.92 -2.35 -7.12
C PRO A 336 17.79 -3.21 -6.17
N CYS A 337 19.10 -3.26 -6.39
CA CYS A 337 20.02 -4.01 -5.54
C CYS A 337 20.10 -3.43 -4.13
N ALA A 338 20.18 -2.10 -3.99
CA ALA A 338 20.13 -1.43 -2.69
C ALA A 338 18.85 -1.78 -1.92
N ASN A 339 17.71 -1.81 -2.60
CA ASN A 339 16.44 -2.14 -1.95
C ASN A 339 16.42 -3.61 -1.49
N ILE A 340 16.87 -4.56 -2.31
CA ILE A 340 17.00 -5.98 -1.91
C ILE A 340 17.89 -6.11 -0.65
N ILE A 341 19.05 -5.45 -0.65
CA ILE A 341 20.00 -5.46 0.48
C ILE A 341 19.33 -4.91 1.76
N TYR A 342 18.61 -3.79 1.64
CA TYR A 342 17.89 -3.18 2.77
C TYR A 342 16.79 -4.08 3.32
N GLN A 343 15.95 -4.66 2.45
CA GLN A 343 14.83 -5.51 2.85
C GLN A 343 15.31 -6.81 3.52
N LEU A 344 16.42 -7.36 3.06
CA LEU A 344 17.03 -8.56 3.63
C LEU A 344 17.92 -8.28 4.84
N LYS A 345 18.02 -7.01 5.27
CA LYS A 345 18.92 -6.54 6.33
C LYS A 345 20.33 -7.14 6.14
N TRP A 346 20.80 -7.14 4.91
CA TRP A 346 22.02 -7.83 4.53
C TRP A 346 23.21 -6.94 4.84
N TYR A 347 24.07 -7.41 5.73
CA TYR A 347 25.31 -6.73 6.06
C TYR A 347 26.49 -7.22 5.21
N ASN A 348 27.17 -6.28 4.55
CA ASN A 348 28.50 -6.47 3.98
C ASN A 348 29.23 -5.12 3.91
N PRO A 349 30.46 -4.96 4.47
CA PRO A 349 31.21 -3.71 4.42
C PRO A 349 31.42 -3.14 3.01
N ASN A 350 31.61 -4.01 2.02
CA ASN A 350 31.85 -3.58 0.64
C ASN A 350 30.64 -2.87 0.04
N PHE A 351 29.41 -3.23 0.45
CA PHE A 351 28.21 -2.52 0.03
C PHE A 351 28.19 -1.08 0.55
N HIS A 352 28.68 -0.84 1.78
CA HIS A 352 28.66 0.49 2.39
C HIS A 352 29.46 1.50 1.57
N GLU A 353 30.69 1.13 1.20
CA GLU A 353 31.59 2.00 0.43
C GLU A 353 31.01 2.33 -0.95
N ILE A 354 30.42 1.33 -1.62
CA ILE A 354 29.80 1.51 -2.94
C ILE A 354 28.60 2.44 -2.84
N PHE A 355 27.74 2.25 -1.83
CA PHE A 355 26.55 3.09 -1.63
C PHE A 355 26.86 4.51 -1.18
N LEU A 356 27.89 4.72 -0.34
CA LEU A 356 28.36 6.06 0.00
C LEU A 356 28.77 6.84 -1.25
N ARG A 357 29.50 6.21 -2.20
CA ARG A 357 29.93 6.85 -3.44
C ARG A 357 28.80 7.14 -4.42
N ASN A 358 27.72 6.35 -4.37
CA ASN A 358 26.62 6.40 -5.33
C ASN A 358 25.33 7.02 -4.77
N LEU A 359 25.38 7.70 -3.62
CA LEU A 359 24.20 8.31 -2.98
C LEU A 359 23.46 9.33 -3.88
N HIS A 360 24.18 10.02 -4.75
CA HIS A 360 23.62 10.98 -5.71
C HIS A 360 22.75 10.32 -6.80
N ASN A 361 22.95 9.02 -7.05
CA ASN A 361 22.17 8.21 -7.99
C ASN A 361 20.99 7.50 -7.29
N ASP A 362 20.73 7.82 -6.03
CA ASP A 362 19.56 7.31 -5.32
C ASP A 362 18.27 7.87 -5.95
N SER A 363 17.18 7.13 -5.81
CA SER A 363 15.92 7.46 -6.50
C SER A 363 14.70 7.18 -5.64
N ASP A 364 13.72 8.06 -5.76
CA ASP A 364 12.39 7.96 -5.16
C ASP A 364 11.56 6.78 -5.70
N ILE A 365 11.81 6.33 -6.94
CA ILE A 365 11.14 5.18 -7.58
C ILE A 365 11.19 3.94 -6.68
N TRP A 366 12.30 3.78 -5.95
CA TRP A 366 12.56 2.67 -5.04
C TRP A 366 12.50 3.08 -3.57
N ASN A 367 11.96 4.27 -3.29
CA ASN A 367 11.89 4.90 -1.97
C ASN A 367 13.28 5.09 -1.31
N TRP A 368 14.22 5.68 -2.06
CA TRP A 368 15.56 6.04 -1.57
C TRP A 368 16.30 4.85 -0.92
N PRO A 369 16.47 3.74 -1.65
CA PRO A 369 17.02 2.52 -1.09
C PRO A 369 18.48 2.66 -0.65
N ILE A 370 19.28 3.50 -1.32
CA ILE A 370 20.68 3.72 -0.92
C ILE A 370 20.72 4.42 0.44
N ASP A 371 19.92 5.47 0.62
CA ASP A 371 19.75 6.16 1.90
C ASP A 371 19.36 5.17 3.02
N SER A 372 18.39 4.31 2.72
CA SER A 372 17.85 3.30 3.64
C SER A 372 18.92 2.29 4.08
N VAL A 373 19.76 1.81 3.16
CA VAL A 373 20.89 0.91 3.48
C VAL A 373 21.92 1.62 4.37
N LEU A 374 22.31 2.85 4.02
CA LEU A 374 23.33 3.58 4.78
C LEU A 374 22.87 3.86 6.23
N ARG A 375 21.60 4.23 6.43
CA ARG A 375 21.00 4.37 7.76
C ARG A 375 21.03 3.07 8.54
N PHE A 376 20.59 1.98 7.91
CA PHE A 376 20.60 0.64 8.52
C PHE A 376 22.01 0.28 8.99
N TYR A 377 23.04 0.52 8.17
CA TYR A 377 24.42 0.21 8.51
C TYR A 377 24.98 1.09 9.64
N SER A 378 24.65 2.38 9.67
CA SER A 378 25.17 3.29 10.69
C SER A 378 24.55 3.08 12.07
N ASN A 379 23.27 2.73 12.13
CA ASN A 379 22.49 2.68 13.37
C ASN A 379 22.47 1.29 14.01
N GLU A 380 22.23 0.25 13.20
CA GLU A 380 22.03 -1.12 13.72
C GLU A 380 23.36 -1.88 13.84
N ILE A 381 24.36 -1.49 13.04
CA ILE A 381 25.60 -2.25 12.89
C ILE A 381 26.74 -1.42 13.50
N LYS A 382 26.98 -1.61 14.81
CA LYS A 382 28.06 -0.98 15.58
C LYS A 382 29.45 -1.51 15.22
N ASN A 383 29.78 -1.58 13.93
CA ASN A 383 31.08 -2.05 13.45
C ASN A 383 32.08 -0.89 13.39
N GLU A 384 33.24 -1.07 14.01
CA GLU A 384 34.34 -0.09 13.99
C GLU A 384 34.82 0.25 12.58
N ALA A 385 34.81 -0.70 11.64
CA ALA A 385 35.20 -0.46 10.25
C ALA A 385 34.32 0.60 9.57
N ILE A 386 33.00 0.59 9.82
CA ILE A 386 32.09 1.63 9.30
C ILE A 386 32.34 2.96 10.03
N LEU A 387 32.54 2.92 11.34
CA LEU A 387 32.83 4.14 12.12
C LEU A 387 34.10 4.85 11.63
N THR A 388 35.13 4.11 11.21
CA THR A 388 36.33 4.71 10.61
C THR A 388 36.09 5.38 9.25
N GLN A 389 35.02 4.98 8.54
CA GLN A 389 34.64 5.59 7.27
C GLN A 389 33.82 6.88 7.47
N LEU A 390 33.16 7.05 8.62
CA LEU A 390 32.41 8.25 9.03
C LEU A 390 33.27 9.18 9.90
N LYS A 391 34.28 9.79 9.29
CA LYS A 391 35.21 10.76 9.92
C LYS A 391 34.50 11.88 10.67
N PHE A 392 33.40 12.41 10.14
CA PHE A 392 32.65 13.48 10.82
C PHE A 392 32.10 13.01 12.17
N LYS A 393 31.44 11.84 12.16
CA LYS A 393 30.87 11.19 13.37
C LYS A 393 31.95 10.83 14.39
N ASP A 394 33.08 10.27 13.93
CA ASP A 394 34.21 9.94 14.80
C ASP A 394 34.81 11.20 15.47
N THR A 395 34.95 12.29 14.72
CA THR A 395 35.47 13.56 15.24
C THR A 395 34.53 14.19 16.27
N MET A 396 33.22 14.14 16.04
CA MET A 396 32.22 14.61 17.00
C MET A 396 32.21 13.77 18.30
N LYS A 397 32.39 12.45 18.20
CA LYS A 397 32.53 11.57 19.38
C LYS A 397 33.74 11.98 20.23
N LYS A 398 34.85 12.32 19.59
CA LYS A 398 36.08 12.79 20.25
C LYS A 398 35.96 14.20 20.81
N ASN A 399 35.11 15.06 20.22
CA ASN A 399 34.96 16.46 20.58
C ASN A 399 33.50 16.85 20.84
N PRO A 400 32.94 16.55 22.03
CA PRO A 400 31.53 16.82 22.34
C PRO A 400 31.11 18.30 22.29
N LYS A 401 32.07 19.23 22.34
CA LYS A 401 31.80 20.68 22.21
C LYS A 401 31.18 21.03 20.87
N ILE A 402 31.55 20.33 19.80
CA ILE A 402 31.02 20.53 18.44
C ILE A 402 29.51 20.33 18.42
N ILE A 403 28.99 19.33 19.15
CA ILE A 403 27.55 19.07 19.24
C ILE A 403 26.81 20.29 19.79
N LYS A 404 27.33 20.92 20.85
CA LYS A 404 26.72 22.12 21.45
C LYS A 404 26.74 23.30 20.48
N GLN A 405 27.83 23.49 19.74
CA GLN A 405 27.94 24.54 18.74
C GLN A 405 26.90 24.36 17.61
N ILE A 406 26.76 23.12 17.10
CA ILE A 406 25.75 22.79 16.09
C ILE A 406 24.34 23.07 16.62
N MET A 407 24.01 22.62 17.83
CA MET A 407 22.68 22.80 18.41
C MET A 407 22.33 24.27 18.73
N ASN A 408 23.34 25.12 18.96
CA ASN A 408 23.13 26.53 19.30
C ASN A 408 23.06 27.45 18.06
N SER A 409 23.27 26.92 16.85
CA SER A 409 23.25 27.69 15.60
C SER A 409 22.31 27.04 14.58
N SER A 410 21.30 27.79 14.13
CA SER A 410 20.37 27.34 13.09
C SER A 410 21.07 26.96 11.79
N ASP A 411 22.11 27.70 11.42
CA ASP A 411 22.84 27.53 10.17
C ASP A 411 23.67 26.25 10.21
N TRP A 412 24.42 26.03 11.29
CA TRP A 412 25.16 24.78 11.47
C TRP A 412 24.22 23.59 11.56
N LEU A 413 23.13 23.69 12.31
CA LEU A 413 22.14 22.61 12.40
C LEU A 413 21.56 22.26 11.01
N SER A 414 21.21 23.26 10.21
CA SER A 414 20.66 23.07 8.87
C SER A 414 21.67 22.43 7.92
N LEU A 415 22.90 22.97 7.88
CA LEU A 415 24.00 22.44 7.06
C LEU A 415 24.33 20.98 7.42
N ILE A 416 24.51 20.69 8.71
CA ILE A 416 24.87 19.35 9.16
C ILE A 416 23.73 18.37 8.87
N THR A 417 22.48 18.79 9.08
CA THR A 417 21.31 17.97 8.77
C THR A 417 21.25 17.59 7.28
N ALA A 418 21.48 18.56 6.40
CA ALA A 418 21.43 18.33 4.96
C ALA A 418 22.54 17.39 4.46
N LEU A 419 23.76 17.56 4.95
CA LEU A 419 24.91 16.79 4.46
C LEU A 419 25.03 15.41 5.13
N TYR A 420 24.78 15.33 6.43
CA TYR A 420 25.14 14.16 7.24
C TYR A 420 23.95 13.39 7.84
N GLY A 421 22.77 14.01 7.90
CA GLY A 421 21.63 13.51 8.66
C GLY A 421 21.67 13.98 10.12
N GLY A 422 21.34 13.10 11.06
CA GLY A 422 21.28 13.47 12.48
C GLY A 422 19.87 13.54 13.06
N TYR A 423 18.84 13.20 12.28
CA TYR A 423 17.51 12.91 12.80
C TYR A 423 17.15 11.45 12.56
N LYS A 424 16.65 10.83 13.63
CA LYS A 424 16.07 9.50 13.58
C LYS A 424 14.81 9.50 12.73
N ASN A 425 14.67 8.46 11.90
CA ASN A 425 13.51 8.25 11.05
C ASN A 425 12.67 7.12 11.64
N TYR A 426 11.53 7.47 12.22
CA TYR A 426 10.56 6.50 12.76
C TYR A 426 9.52 6.06 11.72
N ASN A 427 9.64 6.53 10.47
CA ASN A 427 8.67 6.33 9.41
C ASN A 427 7.26 6.82 9.82
N THR A 428 7.20 7.94 10.56
CA THR A 428 6.00 8.50 11.18
C THR A 428 4.88 8.72 10.17
N GLN A 429 5.20 9.29 9.00
CA GLN A 429 4.24 9.47 7.92
C GLN A 429 3.51 8.17 7.54
N THR A 430 4.27 7.09 7.33
CA THR A 430 3.71 5.80 6.90
C THR A 430 2.87 5.17 8.02
N THR A 431 3.34 5.25 9.27
CA THR A 431 2.59 4.70 10.41
C THR A 431 1.29 5.46 10.68
N ILE A 432 1.30 6.79 10.52
CA ILE A 432 0.09 7.63 10.57
C ILE A 432 -0.87 7.22 9.47
N SER A 433 -0.39 7.14 8.22
CA SER A 433 -1.23 6.78 7.07
C SER A 433 -1.85 5.39 7.22
N GLU A 434 -1.06 4.38 7.60
CA GLU A 434 -1.53 3.02 7.85
C GLU A 434 -2.58 3.01 8.97
N TYR A 435 -2.31 3.71 10.08
CA TYR A 435 -3.24 3.77 11.21
C TYR A 435 -4.59 4.37 10.82
N TYR A 436 -4.60 5.49 10.08
CA TYR A 436 -5.85 6.11 9.66
C TYR A 436 -6.62 5.25 8.65
N GLU A 437 -5.94 4.57 7.73
CA GLU A 437 -6.59 3.61 6.82
C GLU A 437 -7.27 2.47 7.60
N LEU A 438 -6.58 1.93 8.63
CA LEU A 438 -7.15 0.90 9.49
C LEU A 438 -8.35 1.41 10.29
N CYS A 439 -8.23 2.57 10.94
CA CYS A 439 -9.32 3.16 11.72
C CYS A 439 -10.55 3.44 10.86
N GLN A 440 -10.34 3.90 9.62
CA GLN A 440 -11.41 4.13 8.66
C GLN A 440 -12.16 2.84 8.34
N PHE A 441 -11.43 1.80 7.96
CA PHE A 441 -12.04 0.51 7.65
C PHE A 441 -12.80 -0.07 8.86
N LEU A 442 -12.25 0.06 10.06
CA LEU A 442 -12.87 -0.42 11.30
C LEU A 442 -14.09 0.41 11.71
N GLY A 443 -14.09 1.71 11.44
CA GLY A 443 -15.21 2.63 11.73
C GLY A 443 -16.45 2.44 10.86
N LEU A 444 -16.32 1.81 9.69
CA LEU A 444 -17.47 1.45 8.84
C LEU A 444 -18.35 0.40 9.51
N SER A 445 -19.67 0.41 9.26
CA SER A 445 -20.56 -0.67 9.69
C SER A 445 -20.24 -1.98 8.95
N ASP A 446 -20.64 -3.13 9.51
CA ASP A 446 -20.40 -4.43 8.87
C ASP A 446 -20.91 -4.49 7.43
N LYS A 447 -22.08 -3.86 7.16
CA LYS A 447 -22.68 -3.78 5.82
C LYS A 447 -21.84 -2.95 4.85
N GLU A 448 -21.25 -1.85 5.32
CA GLU A 448 -20.40 -0.96 4.52
C GLU A 448 -19.01 -1.55 4.29
N ARG A 449 -18.51 -2.41 5.18
CA ARG A 449 -17.22 -3.10 5.00
C ARG A 449 -17.25 -4.18 3.93
N VAL A 450 -18.40 -4.82 3.69
CA VAL A 450 -18.51 -6.00 2.78
C VAL A 450 -17.81 -5.84 1.42
N PRO A 451 -17.97 -4.72 0.69
CA PRO A 451 -17.32 -4.54 -0.62
C PRO A 451 -15.78 -4.49 -0.51
N PHE A 452 -15.25 -3.99 0.60
CA PHE A 452 -13.81 -3.79 0.82
C PHE A 452 -13.11 -5.06 1.34
N ILE A 453 -13.84 -5.96 1.98
CA ILE A 453 -13.27 -7.23 2.51
C ILE A 453 -12.55 -8.00 1.40
N PHE A 454 -13.07 -8.02 0.17
CA PHE A 454 -12.42 -8.70 -0.95
C PHE A 454 -11.09 -8.07 -1.38
N TYR A 455 -10.96 -6.74 -1.28
CA TYR A 455 -9.71 -6.03 -1.59
C TYR A 455 -8.62 -6.37 -0.55
N TYR A 456 -8.97 -6.32 0.74
CA TYR A 456 -8.03 -6.53 1.84
C TYR A 456 -7.74 -8.01 2.13
N ARG A 457 -8.59 -8.95 1.68
CA ARG A 457 -8.41 -10.41 1.86
C ARG A 457 -7.08 -10.96 1.34
N ASN A 458 -6.51 -10.36 0.29
CA ASN A 458 -5.23 -10.79 -0.26
C ASN A 458 -4.03 -10.31 0.57
N VAL A 459 -4.24 -9.34 1.46
CA VAL A 459 -3.19 -8.69 2.25
C VAL A 459 -3.23 -9.14 3.73
N TRP A 460 -4.42 -9.38 4.27
CA TRP A 460 -4.68 -9.54 5.72
C TRP A 460 -5.29 -10.90 6.13
N ASP A 461 -5.14 -11.93 5.30
CA ASP A 461 -5.67 -13.29 5.48
C ASP A 461 -7.20 -13.45 5.27
N ARG A 462 -7.62 -14.64 4.84
CA ARG A 462 -8.96 -14.92 4.25
C ARG A 462 -10.10 -14.94 5.25
N ASP A 463 -9.83 -15.33 6.50
CA ASP A 463 -10.90 -15.70 7.45
C ASP A 463 -11.23 -14.62 8.49
N ARG A 464 -10.34 -13.64 8.75
CA ARG A 464 -10.51 -12.66 9.83
C ARG A 464 -9.90 -11.26 9.57
N THR A 465 -10.06 -10.74 8.34
CA THR A 465 -9.48 -9.45 7.91
C THR A 465 -9.71 -8.29 8.91
N ALA A 466 -10.96 -8.05 9.34
CA ALA A 466 -11.28 -6.95 10.25
C ALA A 466 -10.63 -7.10 11.65
N TYR A 467 -10.61 -8.32 12.19
CA TYR A 467 -9.95 -8.59 13.47
C TYR A 467 -8.44 -8.38 13.37
N GLN A 468 -7.79 -8.86 12.30
CA GLN A 468 -6.34 -8.67 12.10
C GLN A 468 -5.99 -7.19 11.93
N MET A 469 -6.81 -6.43 11.22
CA MET A 469 -6.66 -4.98 11.07
C MET A 469 -6.83 -4.26 12.41
N ALA A 470 -7.77 -4.66 13.27
CA ALA A 470 -7.92 -4.13 14.62
C ALA A 470 -6.68 -4.42 15.49
N VAL A 471 -6.21 -5.66 15.50
CA VAL A 471 -4.98 -6.05 16.22
C VAL A 471 -3.77 -5.26 15.71
N ARG A 472 -3.68 -4.99 14.40
CA ARG A 472 -2.62 -4.14 13.85
C ARG A 472 -2.75 -2.70 14.33
N ALA A 473 -3.96 -2.13 14.32
CA ALA A 473 -4.20 -0.76 14.77
C ALA A 473 -3.77 -0.59 16.24
N ASP A 474 -4.12 -1.55 17.10
CA ASP A 474 -3.70 -1.56 18.52
C ASP A 474 -2.17 -1.63 18.66
N LYS A 475 -1.49 -2.49 17.87
CA LYS A 475 -0.03 -2.57 17.86
C LYS A 475 0.63 -1.28 17.41
N LEU A 476 0.12 -0.65 16.34
CA LEU A 476 0.61 0.64 15.86
C LEU A 476 0.48 1.72 16.94
N GLN A 477 -0.59 1.69 17.72
CA GLN A 477 -0.79 2.63 18.82
C GLN A 477 0.27 2.48 19.92
N SER A 478 0.80 1.27 20.13
CA SER A 478 1.90 0.99 21.08
C SER A 478 3.30 1.30 20.54
N GLU A 479 3.47 1.38 19.21
CA GLU A 479 4.73 1.66 18.51
C GLU A 479 4.81 3.12 18.01
N LYS A 480 3.85 3.98 18.37
CA LYS A 480 3.75 5.34 17.84
C LYS A 480 4.85 6.24 18.41
N HIS A 481 5.58 6.88 17.50
CA HIS A 481 6.54 7.95 17.78
C HIS A 481 6.04 9.31 17.29
N TRP A 482 4.72 9.46 17.12
CA TRP A 482 4.11 10.61 16.45
C TRP A 482 4.32 11.94 17.20
N ASP A 483 4.44 11.87 18.53
CA ASP A 483 4.62 13.05 19.39
C ASP A 483 6.07 13.23 19.88
N ASP A 484 6.96 12.30 19.52
CA ASP A 484 8.35 12.34 19.92
C ASP A 484 9.04 13.54 19.30
N LYS A 485 9.51 14.45 20.15
CA LYS A 485 10.20 15.66 19.69
C LYS A 485 11.38 15.29 18.79
N PRO A 486 11.50 15.82 17.57
CA PRO A 486 12.69 15.68 16.73
C PRO A 486 13.86 16.37 17.43
N ILE A 487 14.84 15.57 17.81
CA ILE A 487 16.08 16.01 18.45
C ILE A 487 17.23 15.54 17.56
N PHE A 488 18.18 16.43 17.34
CA PHE A 488 19.40 16.09 16.64
C PHE A 488 20.23 15.11 17.48
N ASP A 489 20.58 13.96 16.90
CA ASP A 489 21.41 12.94 17.53
C ASP A 489 22.59 12.59 16.62
N MET A 490 23.81 12.72 17.15
CA MET A 490 25.04 12.34 16.48
C MET A 490 25.06 10.85 16.07
N ASN A 491 24.36 9.98 16.80
CA ASN A 491 24.27 8.57 16.44
C ASN A 491 23.52 8.36 15.12
N GLU A 492 22.65 9.30 14.75
CA GLU A 492 21.87 9.31 13.51
C GLU A 492 22.61 9.97 12.34
N ILE A 493 23.92 10.24 12.48
CA ILE A 493 24.80 10.56 11.36
C ILE A 493 25.17 9.27 10.65
N TYR A 494 24.90 9.20 9.34
CA TYR A 494 25.03 7.98 8.54
C TYR A 494 25.64 8.19 7.14
N LYS A 495 26.03 9.43 6.84
CA LYS A 495 26.67 9.84 5.58
C LYS A 495 27.98 10.55 5.87
N GLU A 496 28.79 10.66 4.83
CA GLU A 496 30.01 11.46 4.81
C GLU A 496 29.93 12.42 3.63
N SER A 497 30.54 13.61 3.75
CA SER A 497 30.57 14.62 2.69
C SER A 497 32.00 14.86 2.22
N CYS A 498 32.16 15.26 0.95
CA CYS A 498 33.45 15.76 0.48
C CYS A 498 33.89 17.05 1.19
N LEU A 499 32.95 17.76 1.85
CA LEU A 499 33.18 19.00 2.57
C LEU A 499 33.61 18.78 4.03
N THR A 500 33.67 17.54 4.51
CA THR A 500 33.92 17.22 5.92
C THR A 500 35.15 17.87 6.50
N ASN A 501 36.27 17.88 5.77
CA ASN A 501 37.49 18.51 6.28
C ASN A 501 37.32 20.02 6.47
N LYS A 502 36.66 20.70 5.52
CA LYS A 502 36.40 22.15 5.58
C LYS A 502 35.43 22.51 6.71
N ILE A 503 34.35 21.74 6.83
CA ILE A 503 33.33 21.91 7.87
C ILE A 503 33.93 21.69 9.26
N LEU A 504 34.68 20.60 9.45
CA LEU A 504 35.35 20.33 10.73
C LEU A 504 36.38 21.38 11.07
N GLN A 505 37.14 21.89 10.08
CA GLN A 505 38.06 22.99 10.32
C GLN A 505 37.34 24.23 10.85
N CYS A 506 36.24 24.64 10.22
CA CYS A 506 35.46 25.79 10.67
C CYS A 506 34.85 25.58 12.06
N LEU A 507 34.33 24.38 12.36
CA LEU A 507 33.77 24.05 13.67
C LEU A 507 34.85 24.04 14.76
N LEU A 508 36.00 23.41 14.50
CA LEU A 508 37.12 23.35 15.47
C LEU A 508 37.76 24.71 15.74
N GLU A 509 37.78 25.59 14.72
CA GLU A 509 38.29 26.97 14.83
C GLU A 509 37.21 27.98 15.28
N GLU A 510 35.98 27.53 15.57
CA GLU A 510 34.83 28.36 15.95
C GLU A 510 34.51 29.51 14.96
N LYS A 511 34.76 29.28 13.67
CA LYS A 511 34.48 30.25 12.59
C LYS A 511 32.98 30.37 12.30
N PRO A 512 32.49 31.58 11.92
CA PRO A 512 31.11 31.75 11.48
C PRO A 512 30.84 31.07 10.13
N THR A 513 29.57 30.75 9.87
CA THR A 513 29.12 30.13 8.61
C THR A 513 29.34 31.03 7.39
N THR A 514 29.42 32.35 7.57
CA THR A 514 29.71 33.32 6.50
C THR A 514 31.04 33.06 5.79
N ASP A 515 32.07 32.69 6.55
CA ASP A 515 33.40 32.40 6.00
C ASP A 515 33.35 31.15 5.12
N LEU A 516 32.57 30.15 5.55
CA LEU A 516 32.34 28.94 4.78
C LEU A 516 31.56 29.23 3.49
N ILE A 517 30.54 30.10 3.51
CA ILE A 517 29.78 30.50 2.30
C ILE A 517 30.73 31.06 1.23
N GLU A 518 31.64 31.96 1.59
CA GLU A 518 32.59 32.53 0.63
C GLU A 518 33.53 31.48 0.03
N GLU A 519 33.98 30.51 0.83
CA GLU A 519 34.78 29.40 0.34
C GLU A 519 34.00 28.49 -0.60
N LEU A 520 32.75 28.16 -0.26
CA LEU A 520 31.88 27.31 -1.07
C LEU A 520 31.55 27.98 -2.42
N ARG A 521 31.27 29.29 -2.44
CA ARG A 521 31.08 30.06 -3.68
C ARG A 521 32.30 29.99 -4.61
N LYS A 522 33.51 30.08 -4.06
CA LYS A 522 34.76 29.91 -4.82
C LYS A 522 34.91 28.48 -5.34
N GLN A 523 34.53 27.49 -4.52
CA GLN A 523 34.62 26.07 -4.85
C GLN A 523 33.70 25.69 -6.02
N VAL A 524 32.44 26.14 -6.06
CA VAL A 524 31.48 25.82 -7.14
C VAL A 524 32.03 26.20 -8.52
N ASN A 525 32.75 27.32 -8.64
CA ASN A 525 33.31 27.81 -9.89
C ASN A 525 34.54 27.01 -10.38
N ASN A 526 35.02 26.04 -9.61
CA ASN A 526 36.15 25.20 -10.00
C ASN A 526 35.73 24.12 -11.00
N GLN A 527 36.22 24.22 -12.24
CA GLN A 527 35.92 23.28 -13.33
C GLN A 527 36.43 21.84 -13.07
N LYS A 528 37.32 21.63 -12.09
CA LYS A 528 37.88 20.30 -11.79
C LYS A 528 37.00 19.44 -10.87
N LEU A 529 35.94 20.00 -10.29
CA LEU A 529 35.07 19.24 -9.39
C LEU A 529 34.22 18.25 -10.16
N ASN A 530 34.09 17.04 -9.60
CA ASN A 530 33.14 16.08 -10.12
C ASN A 530 31.69 16.51 -9.78
N ILE A 531 30.72 15.84 -10.41
CA ILE A 531 29.28 16.15 -10.27
C ILE A 531 28.84 16.08 -8.79
N ASN A 532 29.37 15.13 -8.02
CA ASN A 532 28.98 14.93 -6.62
C ASN A 532 29.50 16.05 -5.73
N GLU A 533 30.76 16.43 -5.89
CA GLU A 533 31.38 17.52 -5.14
C GLU A 533 30.67 18.85 -5.41
N LYS A 534 30.34 19.13 -6.68
CA LYS A 534 29.54 20.31 -7.04
C LYS A 534 28.14 20.24 -6.42
N THR A 535 27.49 19.08 -6.44
CA THR A 535 26.13 18.89 -5.90
C THR A 535 26.13 19.14 -4.39
N GLU A 536 27.04 18.54 -3.64
CA GLU A 536 27.14 18.75 -2.18
C GLU A 536 27.49 20.20 -1.82
N THR A 537 28.33 20.86 -2.61
CA THR A 537 28.67 22.28 -2.41
C THR A 537 27.43 23.17 -2.57
N LEU A 538 26.56 22.91 -3.55
CA LEU A 538 25.31 23.65 -3.71
C LEU A 538 24.29 23.32 -2.64
N ILE A 539 24.18 22.06 -2.23
CA ILE A 539 23.31 21.68 -1.10
C ILE A 539 23.74 22.42 0.18
N ALA A 540 25.05 22.54 0.42
CA ALA A 540 25.59 23.31 1.54
C ALA A 540 25.22 24.79 1.45
N LEU A 541 25.36 25.42 0.27
CA LEU A 541 24.99 26.82 0.05
C LEU A 541 23.50 27.08 0.27
N VAL A 542 22.63 26.21 -0.26
CA VAL A 542 21.18 26.28 -0.04
C VAL A 542 20.83 26.12 1.44
N SER A 543 21.47 25.19 2.13
CA SER A 543 21.24 24.96 3.57
C SER A 543 21.68 26.14 4.44
N LEU A 544 22.59 26.98 3.93
CA LEU A 544 23.06 28.21 4.57
C LEU A 544 22.30 29.45 4.07
N GLY A 545 21.25 29.29 3.27
CA GLY A 545 20.37 30.38 2.82
C GLY A 545 20.83 31.14 1.56
N ASP A 546 21.83 30.67 0.83
CA ASP A 546 22.38 31.35 -0.35
C ASP A 546 21.63 30.99 -1.66
N PHE A 547 20.33 31.30 -1.68
CA PHE A 547 19.42 30.90 -2.75
C PHE A 547 19.70 31.61 -4.09
N ASP A 548 20.00 32.91 -4.05
CA ASP A 548 20.20 33.72 -5.26
C ASP A 548 21.40 33.22 -6.07
N PHE A 549 22.53 33.01 -5.39
CA PHE A 549 23.74 32.46 -6.02
C PHE A 549 23.49 31.06 -6.60
N THR A 550 22.80 30.20 -5.84
CA THR A 550 22.47 28.84 -6.29
C THR A 550 21.58 28.86 -7.54
N ASN A 551 20.57 29.73 -7.57
CA ASN A 551 19.66 29.88 -8.70
C ASN A 551 20.40 30.34 -9.96
N ASP A 552 21.36 31.25 -9.84
CA ASP A 552 22.13 31.74 -10.98
C ASP A 552 23.09 30.69 -11.53
N ILE A 553 23.70 29.86 -10.68
CA ILE A 553 24.48 28.69 -11.11
C ILE A 553 23.58 27.69 -11.85
N MET A 554 22.40 27.39 -11.29
CA MET A 554 21.47 26.43 -11.88
C MET A 554 21.02 26.81 -13.28
N LYS A 555 20.80 28.11 -13.56
CA LYS A 555 20.41 28.60 -14.90
C LYS A 555 21.45 28.33 -15.99
N ASN A 556 22.73 28.20 -15.63
CA ASN A 556 23.85 28.13 -16.58
C ASN A 556 24.48 26.73 -16.70
N GLU A 557 24.12 25.79 -15.83
CA GLU A 557 24.70 24.45 -15.79
C GLU A 557 24.00 23.41 -16.70
N GLN A 558 24.69 22.29 -16.96
CA GLN A 558 24.20 21.19 -17.80
C GLN A 558 23.03 20.42 -17.15
N ASN A 559 22.15 19.83 -17.98
CA ASN A 559 20.97 19.08 -17.51
C ASN A 559 21.30 17.93 -16.54
N ILE A 560 22.39 17.20 -16.76
CA ILE A 560 22.79 16.07 -15.90
C ILE A 560 23.03 16.55 -14.45
N PHE A 561 23.69 17.70 -14.30
CA PHE A 561 23.95 18.29 -13.00
C PHE A 561 22.67 18.78 -12.31
N ARG A 562 21.77 19.43 -13.07
CA ARG A 562 20.46 19.85 -12.55
C ARG A 562 19.64 18.68 -12.02
N ASN A 563 19.65 17.55 -12.73
CA ASN A 563 18.96 16.34 -12.30
C ASN A 563 19.58 15.77 -11.02
N SER A 564 20.91 15.69 -10.93
CA SER A 564 21.61 15.25 -9.71
C SER A 564 21.27 16.12 -8.49
N PHE A 565 21.27 17.45 -8.67
CA PHE A 565 20.88 18.38 -7.62
C PHE A 565 19.41 18.26 -7.23
N GLY A 566 18.51 18.16 -8.22
CA GLY A 566 17.08 17.94 -8.01
C GLY A 566 16.80 16.67 -7.21
N ASN A 567 17.37 15.52 -7.62
CA ASN A 567 17.26 14.25 -6.91
C ASN A 567 17.74 14.37 -5.46
N ARG A 568 18.85 15.09 -5.22
CA ARG A 568 19.37 15.27 -3.86
C ARG A 568 18.45 16.14 -2.99
N ILE A 569 17.82 17.18 -3.56
CA ILE A 569 16.81 17.99 -2.87
C ILE A 569 15.58 17.15 -2.53
N GLU A 570 15.07 16.34 -3.47
CA GLU A 570 13.94 15.44 -3.22
C GLU A 570 14.26 14.41 -2.13
N GLN A 571 15.48 13.86 -2.12
CA GLN A 571 15.94 12.98 -1.07
C GLN A 571 15.94 13.69 0.30
N LEU A 572 16.39 14.95 0.35
CA LEU A 572 16.37 15.75 1.59
C LEU A 572 14.95 16.00 2.08
N ILE A 573 14.05 16.38 1.18
CA ILE A 573 12.62 16.55 1.51
C ILE A 573 12.09 15.25 2.09
N SER A 574 12.37 14.11 1.45
CA SER A 574 11.97 12.77 1.92
C SER A 574 12.48 12.45 3.33
N ILE A 575 13.77 12.70 3.59
CA ILE A 575 14.42 12.49 4.89
C ILE A 575 13.79 13.36 5.98
N LEU A 576 13.43 14.60 5.65
CA LEU A 576 12.88 15.56 6.60
C LEU A 576 11.37 15.34 6.86
N LYS A 577 10.68 14.51 6.07
CA LYS A 577 9.25 14.25 6.29
C LYS A 577 8.97 13.71 7.68
N ASP A 578 9.74 12.74 8.17
CA ASP A 578 9.54 12.17 9.51
C ASP A 578 9.69 13.19 10.65
N PRO A 579 10.83 13.92 10.80
CA PRO A 579 10.96 14.90 11.87
C PRO A 579 9.96 16.04 11.76
N VAL A 580 9.60 16.47 10.54
CA VAL A 580 8.56 17.48 10.33
C VAL A 580 7.18 16.94 10.74
N ALA A 581 6.83 15.71 10.36
CA ALA A 581 5.57 15.07 10.74
C ALA A 581 5.41 14.98 12.27
N ARG A 582 6.49 14.62 12.99
CA ARG A 582 6.52 14.56 14.46
C ARG A 582 6.44 15.91 15.15
N TRP A 583 6.68 17.01 14.43
CA TRP A 583 6.50 18.36 14.97
C TRP A 583 5.04 18.80 15.05
N SER A 584 4.11 18.01 14.50
CA SER A 584 2.67 18.33 14.44
C SER A 584 2.04 18.66 15.81
N SER A 585 2.41 17.96 16.89
CA SER A 585 1.89 18.24 18.23
C SER A 585 2.57 19.43 18.93
N HIS A 586 3.70 19.92 18.41
CA HIS A 586 4.47 21.02 19.00
C HIS A 586 4.24 22.36 18.27
N ILE A 587 3.80 22.32 17.00
CA ILE A 587 3.75 23.50 16.14
C ILE A 587 2.76 24.57 16.62
N ALA A 588 1.59 24.19 17.17
CA ALA A 588 0.61 25.16 17.65
C ALA A 588 1.16 26.03 18.78
N LYS A 589 1.89 25.42 19.73
CA LYS A 589 2.55 26.15 20.81
C LYS A 589 3.65 27.07 20.28
N TYR A 590 4.46 26.59 19.36
CA TYR A 590 5.53 27.37 18.73
C TYR A 590 4.98 28.60 17.97
N LEU A 591 3.92 28.43 17.18
CA LEU A 591 3.28 29.52 16.46
C LEU A 591 2.66 30.56 17.41
N LEU A 592 2.15 30.13 18.57
CA LEU A 592 1.64 31.03 19.60
C LEU A 592 2.77 31.87 20.23
N GLU A 593 3.93 31.26 20.49
CA GLU A 593 5.12 31.97 20.97
C GLU A 593 5.58 33.02 19.95
N ILE A 594 5.61 32.66 18.66
CA ILE A 594 5.91 33.62 17.58
C ILE A 594 4.91 34.76 17.56
N TYR A 595 3.60 34.46 17.62
CA TYR A 595 2.56 35.48 17.63
C TYR A 595 2.76 36.51 18.75
N ASN A 596 3.06 36.03 19.96
CA ASN A 596 3.33 36.90 21.10
C ASN A 596 4.58 37.78 20.86
N ASN A 597 5.64 37.24 20.26
CA ASN A 597 6.83 38.01 19.93
C ASN A 597 6.56 39.09 18.87
N ILE A 598 5.74 38.78 17.86
CA ILE A 598 5.27 39.78 16.87
C ILE A 598 4.49 40.89 17.56
N LYS A 599 3.53 40.53 18.42
CA LYS A 599 2.70 41.49 19.17
C LYS A 599 3.54 42.40 20.08
N MET A 600 4.63 41.88 20.63
CA MET A 600 5.59 42.63 21.45
C MET A 600 6.60 43.45 20.62
N ASN A 601 6.41 43.58 19.30
CA ASN A 601 7.31 44.24 18.34
C ASN A 601 8.75 43.69 18.31
N GLN A 602 8.96 42.46 18.76
CA GLN A 602 10.26 41.80 18.71
C GLN A 602 10.56 41.21 17.32
N LEU A 603 9.52 41.08 16.47
CA LEU A 603 9.60 40.58 15.10
C LEU A 603 8.68 41.43 14.20
N LYS A 604 9.13 41.72 12.97
CA LYS A 604 8.31 42.35 11.92
C LYS A 604 8.19 41.37 10.75
N PHE A 605 6.96 41.09 10.31
CA PHE A 605 6.71 40.30 9.11
C PHE A 605 5.93 41.13 8.09
N ASN A 606 6.13 40.81 6.81
CA ASN A 606 5.37 41.39 5.69
C ASN A 606 4.06 40.60 5.40
N LEU A 607 3.80 39.52 6.14
CA LEU A 607 2.66 38.62 5.96
C LEU A 607 1.69 38.70 7.15
N ASN A 608 0.41 38.45 6.90
CA ASN A 608 -0.58 38.26 7.96
C ASN A 608 -0.30 36.98 8.75
N PHE A 609 -0.74 36.94 10.02
CA PHE A 609 -0.46 35.81 10.88
C PHE A 609 -1.14 34.51 10.40
N SER A 610 -2.32 34.59 9.80
CA SER A 610 -2.98 33.42 9.21
C SER A 610 -2.16 32.81 8.07
N ASP A 611 -1.56 33.63 7.21
CA ASP A 611 -0.77 33.16 6.06
C ASP A 611 0.52 32.49 6.53
N TYR A 612 1.13 33.05 7.57
CA TYR A 612 2.25 32.43 8.25
C TYR A 612 1.88 31.05 8.82
N CYS A 613 0.73 30.92 9.48
CA CYS A 613 0.23 29.63 9.97
C CYS A 613 -0.02 28.64 8.83
N LYS A 614 -0.65 29.08 7.72
CA LYS A 614 -0.92 28.25 6.54
C LYS A 614 0.34 27.61 5.97
N ILE A 615 1.48 28.32 5.96
CA ILE A 615 2.77 27.77 5.50
C ILE A 615 3.19 26.57 6.36
N TYR A 616 3.20 26.71 7.69
CA TYR A 616 3.59 25.61 8.59
C TYR A 616 2.58 24.46 8.56
N LEU A 617 1.27 24.77 8.55
CA LEU A 617 0.24 23.75 8.43
C LEU A 617 0.38 22.95 7.13
N SER A 618 0.76 23.61 6.03
CA SER A 618 1.02 22.98 4.74
C SER A 618 2.26 22.11 4.80
N LEU A 619 3.35 22.59 5.41
CA LEU A 619 4.57 21.79 5.56
C LEU A 619 4.31 20.50 6.36
N ILE A 620 3.56 20.59 7.47
CA ILE A 620 3.14 19.42 8.27
C ILE A 620 2.25 18.49 7.43
N ALA A 621 1.30 19.05 6.68
CA ALA A 621 0.38 18.29 5.84
C ALA A 621 1.12 17.47 4.77
N HIS A 622 2.02 18.11 4.01
CA HIS A 622 2.79 17.48 2.93
C HIS A 622 3.78 16.42 3.45
N SER A 623 4.23 16.59 4.70
CA SER A 623 5.08 15.60 5.38
C SER A 623 4.30 14.41 5.95
N GLY A 624 2.96 14.43 5.86
CA GLY A 624 2.12 13.39 6.43
C GLY A 624 2.05 13.40 7.96
N GLY A 625 2.24 14.57 8.58
CA GLY A 625 2.07 14.75 10.03
C GLY A 625 0.60 14.80 10.46
N LEU A 626 0.39 14.69 11.77
CA LEU A 626 -0.95 14.78 12.34
C LEU A 626 -1.58 16.16 12.07
N PRO A 627 -2.91 16.22 11.94
CA PRO A 627 -3.66 17.47 11.97
C PRO A 627 -3.35 18.30 13.22
N VAL A 628 -3.35 19.61 13.07
CA VAL A 628 -2.93 20.54 14.12
C VAL A 628 -4.16 21.21 14.70
N ASP A 629 -4.29 21.19 16.02
CA ASP A 629 -5.37 21.91 16.69
C ASP A 629 -5.05 23.41 16.74
N THR A 630 -5.77 24.21 15.95
CA THR A 630 -5.57 25.65 15.82
C THR A 630 -6.47 26.48 16.75
N GLU A 631 -7.25 25.86 17.65
CA GLU A 631 -8.19 26.57 18.51
C GLU A 631 -7.50 27.64 19.39
N THR A 632 -6.36 27.28 19.97
CA THR A 632 -5.59 28.17 20.85
C THR A 632 -5.03 29.37 20.08
N LEU A 633 -4.58 29.16 18.83
CA LEU A 633 -4.14 30.21 17.92
C LEU A 633 -5.31 31.14 17.56
N ALA A 634 -6.48 30.57 17.22
CA ALA A 634 -7.68 31.34 16.89
C ALA A 634 -8.17 32.20 18.07
N LYS A 635 -8.07 31.69 19.30
CA LYS A 635 -8.42 32.45 20.51
C LYS A 635 -7.45 33.60 20.78
N ALA A 636 -6.17 33.44 20.43
CA ALA A 636 -5.12 34.44 20.66
C ALA A 636 -5.11 35.55 19.59
N ALA A 637 -5.59 35.29 18.37
CA ALA A 637 -5.55 36.25 17.28
C ALA A 637 -6.43 37.48 17.55
N ASP A 638 -5.82 38.68 17.49
CA ASP A 638 -6.50 39.96 17.65
C ASP A 638 -7.27 40.37 16.38
N ASN A 639 -6.74 40.07 15.20
CA ASN A 639 -7.38 40.37 13.91
C ASN A 639 -8.54 39.39 13.66
N ILE A 640 -9.70 39.95 13.30
CA ILE A 640 -10.93 39.16 13.13
C ILE A 640 -10.90 38.22 11.92
N GLU A 641 -10.24 38.61 10.83
CA GLU A 641 -10.07 37.77 9.64
C GLU A 641 -9.10 36.62 9.91
N ASP A 642 -7.96 36.89 10.56
CA ASP A 642 -7.02 35.84 11.00
C ASP A 642 -7.74 34.82 11.90
N LYS A 643 -8.58 35.32 12.80
CA LYS A 643 -9.39 34.49 13.70
C LYS A 643 -10.36 33.60 12.94
N TYR A 644 -11.05 34.13 11.93
CA TYR A 644 -11.96 33.31 11.11
C TYR A 644 -11.21 32.25 10.30
N CYS A 645 -10.06 32.58 9.71
CA CYS A 645 -9.20 31.62 9.01
C CYS A 645 -8.71 30.49 9.95
N LEU A 646 -8.26 30.84 11.15
CA LEU A 646 -7.76 29.85 12.12
C LEU A 646 -8.88 28.96 12.69
N TYR A 647 -10.09 29.49 12.87
CA TYR A 647 -11.26 28.67 13.20
C TYR A 647 -11.71 27.79 12.04
N ALA A 648 -11.54 28.22 10.79
CA ALA A 648 -11.80 27.38 9.63
C ALA A 648 -10.87 26.14 9.63
N GLU A 649 -9.58 26.34 9.91
CA GLU A 649 -8.62 25.24 10.11
C GLU A 649 -9.02 24.31 11.26
N TYR A 650 -9.52 24.88 12.37
CA TYR A 650 -9.97 24.11 13.53
C TYR A 650 -11.21 23.26 13.24
N PHE A 651 -12.22 23.83 12.58
CA PHE A 651 -13.41 23.08 12.19
C PHE A 651 -13.07 22.04 11.13
N ALA A 652 -12.24 22.38 10.15
CA ALA A 652 -11.71 21.44 9.20
C ALA A 652 -10.97 20.28 9.89
N PHE A 653 -10.15 20.54 10.91
CA PHE A 653 -9.52 19.50 11.74
C PHE A 653 -10.54 18.55 12.36
N LYS A 654 -11.51 19.10 13.09
CA LYS A 654 -12.38 18.31 13.96
C LYS A 654 -13.46 17.55 13.18
N LEU A 655 -13.92 18.03 12.03
CA LEU A 655 -15.10 17.52 11.33
C LEU A 655 -14.80 16.53 10.19
N THR A 656 -13.55 16.27 9.83
CA THR A 656 -13.21 15.40 8.68
C THR A 656 -12.56 14.06 9.06
N GLY A 657 -12.59 13.65 10.33
CA GLY A 657 -12.34 12.24 10.66
C GLY A 657 -10.94 11.82 11.08
N ALA A 658 -10.05 12.73 11.50
CA ALA A 658 -8.71 12.34 11.96
C ALA A 658 -8.68 11.94 13.46
N ALA A 659 -9.50 10.96 13.86
CA ALA A 659 -9.56 10.51 15.25
C ALA A 659 -10.06 9.06 15.43
N ASP A 660 -9.47 8.38 16.41
CA ASP A 660 -9.80 7.02 16.87
C ASP A 660 -11.28 6.87 17.27
N ASP A 661 -11.85 7.92 17.90
CA ASP A 661 -13.28 8.06 18.19
C ASP A 661 -13.80 9.38 17.63
N PHE A 662 -13.92 9.43 16.31
CA PHE A 662 -14.39 10.60 15.58
C PHE A 662 -15.77 11.08 16.08
N ARG A 663 -16.72 10.17 16.30
CA ARG A 663 -18.08 10.53 16.72
C ARG A 663 -18.06 11.22 18.09
N TYR A 664 -17.32 10.67 19.06
CA TYR A 664 -17.18 11.31 20.37
C TYR A 664 -16.50 12.67 20.28
N LYS A 665 -15.38 12.79 19.55
CA LYS A 665 -14.67 14.07 19.44
C LYS A 665 -15.52 15.16 18.81
N VAL A 666 -16.35 14.80 17.84
CA VAL A 666 -17.29 15.76 17.27
C VAL A 666 -18.41 16.10 18.24
N ALA A 667 -18.97 15.14 18.97
CA ALA A 667 -19.95 15.45 20.04
C ALA A 667 -19.38 16.47 21.05
N VAL A 668 -18.14 16.27 21.50
CA VAL A 668 -17.45 17.23 22.38
C VAL A 668 -17.30 18.60 21.72
N LEU A 669 -16.89 18.67 20.44
CA LEU A 669 -16.78 19.95 19.71
C LEU A 669 -18.12 20.70 19.69
N LEU A 670 -19.20 19.97 19.43
CA LEU A 670 -20.54 20.53 19.32
C LEU A 670 -20.99 21.13 20.66
N ASP A 671 -20.79 20.38 21.75
CA ASP A 671 -21.20 20.79 23.10
C ASP A 671 -20.34 21.91 23.70
N THR A 672 -19.06 22.00 23.31
CA THR A 672 -18.11 22.96 23.88
C THR A 672 -17.92 24.19 23.01
N SER A 673 -17.33 24.04 21.83
CA SER A 673 -16.93 25.15 20.97
C SER A 673 -18.11 25.75 20.22
N ILE A 674 -18.96 24.92 19.59
CA ILE A 674 -20.05 25.42 18.74
C ILE A 674 -21.19 26.00 19.60
N ALA A 675 -21.69 25.26 20.60
CA ALA A 675 -22.81 25.70 21.44
C ALA A 675 -22.55 27.00 22.24
N SER A 676 -21.28 27.34 22.49
CA SER A 676 -20.88 28.56 23.21
C SER A 676 -20.48 29.73 22.29
N SER A 677 -20.32 29.49 20.99
CA SER A 677 -19.89 30.51 20.01
C SER A 677 -21.01 31.44 19.56
N LYS A 678 -20.62 32.61 19.05
CA LYS A 678 -21.54 33.52 18.34
C LYS A 678 -21.80 33.05 16.92
N ILE A 679 -22.91 33.46 16.31
CA ILE A 679 -23.28 33.02 14.95
C ILE A 679 -22.20 33.34 13.90
N ASP A 680 -21.59 34.53 13.95
CA ASP A 680 -20.54 34.93 13.01
C ASP A 680 -19.26 34.10 13.17
N GLN A 681 -18.98 33.62 14.40
CA GLN A 681 -17.86 32.72 14.68
C GLN A 681 -18.10 31.29 14.18
N ILE A 682 -19.28 31.01 13.63
CA ILE A 682 -19.61 29.75 12.97
C ILE A 682 -19.73 29.98 11.46
N ILE A 683 -20.59 30.91 11.03
CA ILE A 683 -20.84 31.13 9.59
C ILE A 683 -19.56 31.58 8.88
N LYS A 684 -18.85 32.60 9.39
CA LYS A 684 -17.68 33.15 8.68
C LYS A 684 -16.54 32.12 8.55
N PRO A 685 -16.16 31.36 9.60
CA PRO A 685 -15.18 30.29 9.44
C PRO A 685 -15.62 29.19 8.48
N PHE A 686 -16.90 28.76 8.50
CA PHE A 686 -17.39 27.72 7.58
C PHE A 686 -17.29 28.15 6.11
N LEU A 687 -17.54 29.43 5.82
CA LEU A 687 -17.35 29.99 4.48
C LEU A 687 -15.87 30.07 4.05
N LYS A 688 -14.92 29.89 4.98
CA LYS A 688 -13.48 29.84 4.72
C LYS A 688 -12.88 28.43 4.84
N VAL A 689 -13.70 27.40 5.11
CA VAL A 689 -13.21 26.02 5.28
C VAL A 689 -12.53 25.50 4.00
N ASN A 690 -12.97 25.96 2.82
CA ASN A 690 -12.30 25.66 1.55
C ASN A 690 -10.87 26.23 1.44
N GLU A 691 -10.49 27.23 2.24
CA GLU A 691 -9.13 27.76 2.29
C GLU A 691 -8.26 27.00 3.30
N ALA A 692 -8.86 26.18 4.15
CA ALA A 692 -8.14 25.49 5.21
C ALA A 692 -7.29 24.36 4.62
N VAL A 693 -5.98 24.45 4.87
CA VAL A 693 -4.99 23.43 4.48
C VAL A 693 -5.42 22.06 4.97
N GLN A 694 -6.03 22.04 6.15
CA GLN A 694 -6.47 20.81 6.77
C GLN A 694 -7.49 20.06 5.90
N VAL A 695 -8.40 20.72 5.17
CA VAL A 695 -9.42 20.07 4.30
C VAL A 695 -8.80 19.13 3.26
N TYR A 696 -7.66 19.49 2.69
CA TYR A 696 -7.03 18.77 1.59
C TYR A 696 -5.95 17.77 2.01
N ARG A 697 -5.88 17.42 3.29
CA ARG A 697 -4.85 16.50 3.79
C ARG A 697 -5.06 15.07 3.26
N PRO A 698 -3.99 14.39 2.79
CA PRO A 698 -4.07 13.01 2.30
C PRO A 698 -4.53 11.98 3.35
N ILE A 699 -4.38 12.30 4.63
CA ILE A 699 -4.60 11.40 5.77
C ILE A 699 -6.10 11.28 6.15
N ARG A 700 -7.00 11.96 5.43
CA ARG A 700 -8.41 12.07 5.82
C ARG A 700 -9.30 10.99 5.24
N ALA A 701 -10.26 10.59 6.06
CA ALA A 701 -11.27 9.58 5.79
C ALA A 701 -12.32 10.02 4.76
N TYR A 702 -12.61 11.30 4.71
CA TYR A 702 -13.63 11.88 3.84
C TYR A 702 -13.14 13.22 3.34
N ILE A 703 -13.21 13.40 2.02
CA ILE A 703 -13.15 14.72 1.42
C ILE A 703 -14.42 15.44 1.89
N TRP A 704 -14.27 16.63 2.45
CA TRP A 704 -15.39 17.51 2.74
C TRP A 704 -15.55 18.45 1.53
N PRO A 705 -16.38 18.11 0.52
CA PRO A 705 -16.48 18.92 -0.67
C PRO A 705 -17.14 20.24 -0.30
N THR A 706 -16.34 21.29 -0.26
CA THR A 706 -16.78 22.66 0.00
C THR A 706 -16.74 23.44 -1.30
N ASP A 707 -17.66 24.41 -1.42
CA ASP A 707 -17.70 25.27 -2.58
C ASP A 707 -16.47 26.18 -2.57
N ILE A 708 -15.71 26.20 -3.67
CA ILE A 708 -14.48 26.99 -3.78
C ILE A 708 -14.82 28.44 -4.14
N PHE A 709 -15.89 28.65 -4.90
CA PHE A 709 -16.26 29.95 -5.46
C PHE A 709 -17.49 30.51 -4.75
N ILE A 710 -17.25 31.12 -3.59
CA ILE A 710 -18.29 31.62 -2.69
C ILE A 710 -18.60 33.09 -3.00
N PHE A 711 -19.88 33.40 -3.21
CA PHE A 711 -20.36 34.77 -3.36
C PHE A 711 -20.30 35.55 -2.05
N LYS A 712 -20.10 36.88 -2.12
CA LYS A 712 -20.10 37.71 -0.90
C LYS A 712 -21.49 37.69 -0.26
N PRO A 713 -21.62 37.44 1.07
CA PRO A 713 -22.90 37.50 1.74
C PRO A 713 -23.44 38.93 1.70
N ASN A 714 -24.68 39.09 1.23
CA ASN A 714 -25.31 40.40 1.00
C ASN A 714 -26.26 40.84 2.14
N ASN A 715 -26.57 39.95 3.08
CA ASN A 715 -27.49 40.20 4.19
C ASN A 715 -26.96 39.50 5.46
N GLU A 716 -26.87 40.23 6.58
CA GLU A 716 -26.40 39.71 7.87
C GLU A 716 -27.46 38.83 8.57
N ASP A 717 -28.74 39.02 8.24
CA ASP A 717 -29.85 38.23 8.78
C ASP A 717 -30.23 37.04 7.86
N ASP A 718 -29.40 36.72 6.86
CA ASP A 718 -29.52 35.52 6.01
C ASP A 718 -28.41 34.50 6.30
N ILE A 719 -28.74 33.21 6.12
CA ILE A 719 -27.77 32.12 6.12
C ILE A 719 -27.40 31.83 4.65
N PRO A 720 -26.15 32.10 4.23
CA PRO A 720 -25.73 31.95 2.83
C PRO A 720 -25.91 30.52 2.31
N ILE A 721 -26.27 30.38 1.03
CA ILE A 721 -26.42 29.07 0.37
C ILE A 721 -25.11 28.26 0.47
N ALA A 722 -23.95 28.90 0.36
CA ALA A 722 -22.65 28.24 0.54
C ALA A 722 -22.50 27.58 1.92
N PHE A 723 -23.04 28.19 2.99
CA PHE A 723 -23.02 27.59 4.32
C PHE A 723 -23.94 26.36 4.41
N PHE A 724 -25.15 26.43 3.82
CA PHE A 724 -26.02 25.24 3.68
C PHE A 724 -25.31 24.11 2.95
N ASN A 725 -24.65 24.42 1.82
CA ASN A 725 -23.89 23.44 1.06
C ASN A 725 -22.78 22.81 1.91
N CYS A 726 -22.05 23.60 2.71
CA CYS A 726 -21.03 23.08 3.62
C CYS A 726 -21.61 22.10 4.65
N LEU A 727 -22.80 22.40 5.20
CA LEU A 727 -23.48 21.51 6.16
C LEU A 727 -24.03 20.24 5.49
N GLU A 728 -24.66 20.36 4.33
CA GLU A 728 -25.20 19.24 3.54
C GLU A 728 -24.09 18.28 3.10
N ASN A 729 -22.93 18.83 2.73
CA ASN A 729 -21.75 18.07 2.33
C ASN A 729 -20.86 17.63 3.49
N SER A 730 -21.24 17.95 4.73
CA SER A 730 -20.49 17.50 5.91
C SER A 730 -20.57 15.98 6.07
N ASN A 731 -19.63 15.40 6.81
CA ASN A 731 -19.53 13.95 6.95
C ASN A 731 -20.85 13.37 7.50
N PRO A 732 -21.45 12.34 6.86
CA PRO A 732 -22.73 11.76 7.29
C PRO A 732 -22.68 11.13 8.69
N ASN A 733 -21.49 10.82 9.20
CA ASN A 733 -21.27 10.38 10.59
C ASN A 733 -21.30 11.53 11.62
N VAL A 734 -21.52 12.78 11.18
CA VAL A 734 -21.75 13.94 12.03
C VAL A 734 -23.18 14.48 11.87
N PRO A 735 -24.20 13.64 12.13
CA PRO A 735 -25.57 14.08 11.92
C PRO A 735 -25.98 15.18 12.94
N TYR A 736 -25.27 15.28 14.07
CA TYR A 736 -25.49 16.29 15.11
C TYR A 736 -24.97 17.70 14.76
N LEU A 737 -24.22 17.88 13.66
CA LEU A 737 -23.66 19.20 13.33
C LEU A 737 -24.75 20.25 13.09
N VAL A 738 -25.76 19.90 12.30
CA VAL A 738 -26.86 20.81 11.97
C VAL A 738 -27.70 21.13 13.21
N ASP A 739 -27.88 20.16 14.12
CA ASP A 739 -28.58 20.38 15.38
C ASP A 739 -27.84 21.40 16.25
N ALA A 740 -26.53 21.21 16.47
CA ALA A 740 -25.75 22.12 17.30
C ALA A 740 -25.73 23.55 16.72
N VAL A 741 -25.56 23.70 15.40
CA VAL A 741 -25.60 25.00 14.73
C VAL A 741 -27.00 25.63 14.88
N SER A 742 -28.06 24.85 14.72
CA SER A 742 -29.44 25.33 14.90
C SER A 742 -29.72 25.82 16.31
N GLN A 743 -29.19 25.14 17.33
CA GLN A 743 -29.31 25.58 18.73
C GLN A 743 -28.66 26.96 18.97
N VAL A 744 -27.55 27.26 18.30
CA VAL A 744 -26.94 28.60 18.36
C VAL A 744 -27.84 29.64 17.70
N PHE A 745 -28.42 29.33 16.54
CA PHE A 745 -29.38 30.22 15.87
C PHE A 745 -30.59 30.55 16.76
N PHE A 746 -31.10 29.57 17.52
CA PHE A 746 -32.16 29.80 18.50
C PHE A 746 -31.72 30.69 19.66
N LYS A 747 -30.57 30.36 20.27
CA LYS A 747 -30.04 31.07 21.43
C LYS A 747 -29.80 32.56 21.14
N GLU A 748 -29.34 32.89 19.94
CA GLU A 748 -29.12 34.28 19.50
C GLU A 748 -30.37 34.94 18.89
N GLY A 749 -31.51 34.26 18.86
CA GLY A 749 -32.78 34.81 18.37
C GLY A 749 -32.81 35.08 16.87
N TYR A 750 -32.01 34.36 16.08
CA TYR A 750 -31.85 34.60 14.65
C TYR A 750 -33.15 34.39 13.85
N PHE A 751 -33.92 33.34 14.20
CA PHE A 751 -35.22 33.05 13.59
C PHE A 751 -36.30 34.10 13.91
N ASN A 752 -36.14 34.88 14.98
CA ASN A 752 -37.06 36.00 15.27
C ASN A 752 -36.84 37.17 14.31
N LYS A 753 -35.60 37.35 13.83
CA LYS A 753 -35.27 38.37 12.84
C LYS A 753 -35.68 37.96 11.44
N ASN A 754 -35.58 36.66 11.14
CA ASN A 754 -35.91 36.11 9.83
C ASN A 754 -36.65 34.76 9.94
N PRO A 755 -37.99 34.78 10.11
CA PRO A 755 -38.79 33.56 10.26
C PRO A 755 -38.86 32.71 8.98
N ASP A 756 -38.59 33.30 7.81
CA ASP A 756 -38.60 32.61 6.52
C ASP A 756 -37.49 31.54 6.40
N LEU A 757 -36.50 31.55 7.29
CA LEU A 757 -35.44 30.55 7.38
C LEU A 757 -35.88 29.25 8.08
N ILE A 758 -36.97 29.27 8.84
CA ILE A 758 -37.43 28.11 9.62
C ILE A 758 -37.71 26.90 8.71
N PRO A 759 -38.45 27.02 7.58
CA PRO A 759 -38.65 25.90 6.66
C PRO A 759 -37.35 25.38 6.04
N LEU A 760 -36.41 26.26 5.71
CA LEU A 760 -35.10 25.90 5.11
C LEU A 760 -34.24 25.07 6.06
N VAL A 761 -34.08 25.52 7.30
CA VAL A 761 -33.32 24.78 8.32
C VAL A 761 -34.03 23.48 8.67
N THR A 762 -35.37 23.47 8.70
CA THR A 762 -36.14 22.24 8.90
C THR A 762 -35.88 21.21 7.80
N LEU A 763 -35.78 21.64 6.53
CA LEU A 763 -35.48 20.77 5.39
C LEU A 763 -34.06 20.17 5.42
N LEU A 764 -33.06 20.87 5.98
CA LEU A 764 -31.74 20.27 6.21
C LEU A 764 -31.82 18.99 7.06
N HIS A 765 -32.69 18.98 8.08
CA HIS A 765 -32.91 17.81 8.91
C HIS A 765 -33.68 16.68 8.20
N PHE A 766 -34.34 16.95 7.06
CA PHE A 766 -34.94 15.89 6.24
C PHE A 766 -33.88 15.11 5.47
N GLY A 767 -32.83 15.78 4.99
CA GLY A 767 -31.77 15.16 4.19
C GLY A 767 -30.64 14.49 4.98
N ILE A 768 -30.27 15.05 6.15
CA ILE A 768 -29.03 14.69 6.87
C ILE A 768 -29.19 13.47 7.81
N MET A 769 -30.41 12.99 8.06
CA MET A 769 -30.64 12.08 9.19
C MET A 769 -30.72 10.60 8.78
N SER A 770 -29.66 9.88 9.12
CA SER A 770 -29.70 8.46 9.49
C SER A 770 -30.77 8.17 10.56
N LYS A 771 -31.06 6.90 10.81
CA LYS A 771 -32.07 6.40 11.75
C LYS A 771 -31.80 6.73 13.23
N ASP A 772 -30.73 7.47 13.55
CA ASP A 772 -30.13 7.55 14.90
C ASP A 772 -30.38 8.86 15.65
N LEU A 773 -31.00 9.88 15.04
CA LEU A 773 -31.41 11.07 15.78
C LEU A 773 -32.87 11.04 16.19
N ASP A 774 -33.10 11.56 17.40
CA ASP A 774 -34.41 11.85 17.93
C ASP A 774 -34.98 13.11 17.23
N ARG A 775 -35.34 12.95 15.95
CA ARG A 775 -35.90 14.00 15.06
C ARG A 775 -37.02 14.80 15.75
N PHE A 776 -37.73 14.14 16.68
CA PHE A 776 -38.77 14.71 17.52
C PHE A 776 -38.33 15.93 18.32
N LYS A 777 -37.12 15.94 18.90
CA LYS A 777 -36.66 17.05 19.74
C LYS A 777 -36.41 18.33 18.92
N ILE A 778 -35.91 18.19 17.70
CA ILE A 778 -35.58 19.30 16.80
C ILE A 778 -36.84 19.89 16.20
N TYR A 779 -37.73 19.04 15.68
CA TYR A 779 -39.03 19.50 15.19
C TYR A 779 -39.84 20.16 16.31
N LYS A 780 -39.73 19.70 17.56
CA LYS A 780 -40.39 20.35 18.71
C LYS A 780 -39.96 21.80 18.90
N ASN A 781 -38.71 22.11 18.59
CA ASN A 781 -38.14 23.44 18.77
C ASN A 781 -38.38 24.35 17.54
N LEU A 782 -38.20 23.83 16.31
CA LEU A 782 -38.33 24.61 15.06
C LEU A 782 -39.79 24.73 14.60
N LEU A 783 -40.52 23.62 14.63
CA LEU A 783 -41.85 23.52 14.04
C LEU A 783 -42.67 22.44 14.77
N PRO A 784 -43.09 22.66 16.03
CA PRO A 784 -43.70 21.63 16.87
C PRO A 784 -44.96 21.02 16.24
N GLU A 785 -45.68 21.81 15.44
CA GLU A 785 -46.86 21.38 14.66
C GLU A 785 -46.57 20.25 13.66
N LEU A 786 -45.29 20.02 13.30
CA LEU A 786 -44.88 18.98 12.36
C LEU A 786 -44.88 17.57 12.99
N ILE A 787 -44.70 17.45 14.31
CA ILE A 787 -44.48 16.17 15.00
C ILE A 787 -45.67 15.22 14.86
N ASP A 788 -46.88 15.75 15.01
CA ASP A 788 -48.11 14.97 15.00
C ASP A 788 -48.74 14.87 13.61
N ASN A 789 -48.04 15.36 12.57
CA ASN A 789 -48.58 15.41 11.21
C ASN A 789 -48.22 14.13 10.41
N PRO A 790 -49.22 13.32 9.98
CA PRO A 790 -48.96 12.09 9.23
C PRO A 790 -48.39 12.34 7.83
N ASN A 791 -48.52 13.56 7.29
CA ASN A 791 -47.99 13.94 5.98
C ASN A 791 -47.07 15.18 6.10
N MET A 792 -45.88 14.96 6.68
CA MET A 792 -44.87 16.00 6.91
C MET A 792 -44.49 16.80 5.65
N LYS A 793 -44.41 16.15 4.48
CA LYS A 793 -44.01 16.83 3.22
C LYS A 793 -45.07 17.83 2.77
N GLU A 794 -46.34 17.47 2.84
CA GLU A 794 -47.45 18.35 2.46
C GLU A 794 -47.63 19.49 3.46
N PHE A 795 -47.43 19.22 4.76
CA PHE A 795 -47.42 20.27 5.77
C PHE A 795 -46.31 21.30 5.55
N LEU A 796 -45.09 20.84 5.28
CA LEU A 796 -43.97 21.72 4.95
C LEU A 796 -44.23 22.52 3.67
N LEU A 797 -44.81 21.89 2.64
CA LEU A 797 -45.20 22.60 1.43
C LEU A 797 -46.16 23.77 1.74
N ASN A 798 -47.18 23.56 2.57
CA ASN A 798 -48.10 24.62 2.98
C ASN A 798 -47.40 25.76 3.75
N LYS A 799 -46.45 25.43 4.64
CA LYS A 799 -45.64 26.44 5.33
C LYS A 799 -44.75 27.21 4.36
N ILE A 800 -44.12 26.53 3.40
CA ILE A 800 -43.31 27.17 2.35
C ILE A 800 -44.16 28.09 1.47
N GLN A 801 -45.39 27.68 1.15
CA GLN A 801 -46.32 28.50 0.36
C GLN A 801 -46.66 29.83 1.04
N SER A 802 -46.61 29.90 2.38
CA SER A 802 -46.86 31.10 3.18
C SER A 802 -45.70 32.10 3.21
N ILE A 803 -44.50 31.72 2.74
CA ILE A 803 -43.34 32.61 2.67
C ILE A 803 -43.61 33.72 1.64
N CYS A 804 -43.50 34.98 2.05
CA CYS A 804 -43.72 36.13 1.16
C CYS A 804 -42.51 36.46 0.27
N ASN A 805 -41.30 36.29 0.80
CA ASN A 805 -40.08 36.65 0.08
C ASN A 805 -39.80 35.64 -1.05
N PRO A 806 -39.71 36.09 -2.32
CA PRO A 806 -39.49 35.18 -3.46
C PRO A 806 -38.17 34.41 -3.38
N TYR A 807 -37.13 34.99 -2.76
CA TYR A 807 -35.83 34.33 -2.57
C TYR A 807 -35.94 33.14 -1.61
N TYR A 808 -36.46 33.35 -0.40
CA TYR A 808 -36.61 32.29 0.60
C TYR A 808 -37.61 31.21 0.16
N LYS A 809 -38.73 31.62 -0.47
CA LYS A 809 -39.71 30.68 -1.00
C LYS A 809 -39.13 29.80 -2.10
N SER A 810 -38.44 30.42 -3.07
CA SER A 810 -37.79 29.69 -4.15
C SER A 810 -36.74 28.70 -3.63
N ARG A 811 -35.96 29.10 -2.61
CA ARG A 811 -35.00 28.22 -1.92
C ARG A 811 -35.66 27.00 -1.29
N ALA A 812 -36.70 27.23 -0.50
CA ALA A 812 -37.35 26.15 0.23
C ALA A 812 -38.05 25.17 -0.72
N LEU A 813 -38.60 25.65 -1.84
CA LEU A 813 -39.21 24.81 -2.87
C LEU A 813 -38.20 23.89 -3.56
N TYR A 814 -37.03 24.40 -3.99
CA TYR A 814 -36.04 23.51 -4.61
C TYR A 814 -35.48 22.51 -3.61
N GLN A 815 -35.28 22.91 -2.35
CA GLN A 815 -34.74 22.02 -1.31
C GLN A 815 -35.76 20.94 -0.93
N LEU A 816 -37.05 21.26 -0.89
CA LEU A 816 -38.11 20.25 -0.72
C LEU A 816 -38.17 19.29 -1.92
N ALA A 817 -37.91 19.76 -3.14
CA ALA A 817 -37.91 18.92 -4.34
C ALA A 817 -36.85 17.80 -4.29
N GLU A 818 -35.73 18.01 -3.59
CA GLU A 818 -34.73 16.97 -3.35
C GLU A 818 -35.28 15.76 -2.57
N PHE A 819 -36.32 15.96 -1.75
CA PHE A 819 -36.92 14.92 -0.91
C PHE A 819 -38.34 14.53 -1.32
N TYR A 820 -38.93 15.21 -2.31
CA TYR A 820 -40.31 15.00 -2.75
C TYR A 820 -40.38 14.53 -4.21
N ASP A 821 -39.99 13.28 -4.46
CA ASP A 821 -39.88 12.72 -5.82
C ASP A 821 -41.15 12.87 -6.67
N GLU A 822 -42.33 12.63 -6.09
CA GLU A 822 -43.63 12.72 -6.78
C GLU A 822 -43.94 14.11 -7.35
N LYS A 823 -43.57 15.18 -6.61
CA LYS A 823 -43.81 16.58 -6.99
C LYS A 823 -42.55 17.32 -7.43
N CYS A 824 -41.42 16.61 -7.59
CA CYS A 824 -40.10 17.21 -7.79
C CYS A 824 -40.08 18.22 -8.94
N PHE A 825 -40.59 17.85 -10.12
CA PHE A 825 -40.65 18.77 -11.26
C PHE A 825 -41.55 19.99 -11.02
N GLU A 826 -42.71 19.80 -10.38
CA GLU A 826 -43.67 20.87 -10.10
C GLU A 826 -43.05 21.92 -9.17
N LEU A 827 -42.40 21.45 -8.10
CA LEU A 827 -41.69 22.29 -7.13
C LEU A 827 -40.51 23.03 -7.76
N LEU A 828 -39.70 22.36 -8.60
CA LEU A 828 -38.59 23.00 -9.32
C LEU A 828 -39.09 24.03 -10.34
N ASN A 829 -40.20 23.78 -11.02
CA ASN A 829 -40.80 24.72 -11.94
C ASN A 829 -41.40 25.94 -11.22
N GLU A 830 -42.08 25.75 -10.08
CA GLU A 830 -42.56 26.85 -9.25
C GLU A 830 -41.38 27.69 -8.70
N SER A 831 -40.35 27.02 -8.19
CA SER A 831 -39.12 27.65 -7.73
C SER A 831 -38.49 28.50 -8.84
N PHE A 832 -38.37 27.96 -10.06
CA PHE A 832 -37.87 28.68 -11.23
C PHE A 832 -38.72 29.90 -11.59
N ILE A 833 -40.06 29.81 -11.58
CA ILE A 833 -40.92 30.96 -11.85
C ILE A 833 -40.69 32.08 -10.82
N LEU A 834 -40.56 31.71 -9.53
CA LEU A 834 -40.32 32.67 -8.44
C LEU A 834 -38.95 33.33 -8.53
N THR A 835 -37.92 32.64 -9.04
CA THR A 835 -36.58 33.24 -9.18
C THR A 835 -36.55 34.50 -10.04
N LYS A 836 -37.49 34.63 -10.98
CA LYS A 836 -37.60 35.82 -11.85
C LYS A 836 -37.95 37.09 -11.08
N ASN A 837 -38.55 36.94 -9.90
CA ASN A 837 -38.93 38.04 -9.00
C ASN A 837 -37.87 38.34 -7.93
N ILE A 838 -36.73 37.64 -7.93
CA ILE A 838 -35.62 37.94 -7.02
C ILE A 838 -34.89 39.18 -7.56
N ALA A 839 -34.88 40.26 -6.77
CA ALA A 839 -34.33 41.55 -7.19
C ALA A 839 -32.80 41.57 -7.26
N GLU A 840 -32.12 40.83 -6.37
CA GLU A 840 -30.66 40.81 -6.30
C GLU A 840 -30.10 39.75 -7.29
N PRO A 841 -29.30 40.14 -8.31
CA PRO A 841 -28.86 39.24 -9.38
C PRO A 841 -27.97 38.08 -8.93
N THR A 842 -27.18 38.27 -7.87
CA THR A 842 -26.27 37.24 -7.32
C THR A 842 -27.04 36.13 -6.60
N LEU A 843 -28.06 36.47 -5.82
CA LEU A 843 -28.97 35.57 -5.15
C LEU A 843 -29.82 34.82 -6.17
N LYS A 844 -30.32 35.53 -7.19
CA LYS A 844 -31.04 34.93 -8.32
C LYS A 844 -30.18 33.88 -9.02
N PHE A 845 -28.92 34.22 -9.32
CA PHE A 845 -27.97 33.31 -9.94
C PHE A 845 -27.76 32.04 -9.10
N GLN A 846 -27.47 32.17 -7.81
CA GLN A 846 -27.23 31.04 -6.91
C GLN A 846 -28.42 30.09 -6.82
N VAL A 847 -29.65 30.63 -6.78
CA VAL A 847 -30.86 29.81 -6.71
C VAL A 847 -31.11 29.07 -8.04
N LEU A 848 -30.98 29.76 -9.17
CA LEU A 848 -31.09 29.15 -10.50
C LEU A 848 -30.08 28.02 -10.71
N GLU A 849 -28.87 28.20 -10.20
CA GLU A 849 -27.81 27.21 -10.29
C GLU A 849 -28.14 25.94 -9.48
N LYS A 850 -28.68 26.12 -8.28
CA LYS A 850 -29.16 24.98 -7.46
C LYS A 850 -30.29 24.23 -8.16
N ILE A 851 -31.28 24.94 -8.71
CA ILE A 851 -32.34 24.32 -9.52
C ILE A 851 -31.74 23.54 -10.69
N PHE A 852 -30.78 24.12 -11.42
CA PHE A 852 -30.10 23.46 -12.53
C PHE A 852 -29.41 22.16 -12.07
N SER A 853 -28.68 22.19 -10.95
CA SER A 853 -27.99 21.01 -10.42
C SER A 853 -28.95 19.86 -10.06
N ILE A 854 -30.10 20.17 -9.43
CA ILE A 854 -31.08 19.16 -9.02
C ILE A 854 -31.78 18.56 -10.24
N VAL A 855 -32.16 19.39 -11.22
CA VAL A 855 -32.77 18.93 -12.48
C VAL A 855 -31.84 17.96 -13.20
N HIS A 856 -30.54 18.25 -13.23
CA HIS A 856 -29.56 17.39 -13.86
C HIS A 856 -29.33 16.10 -13.08
N TYR A 857 -29.21 16.18 -11.75
CA TYR A 857 -28.97 15.02 -10.87
C TYR A 857 -30.13 14.02 -10.85
N LYS A 858 -31.37 14.50 -10.76
CA LYS A 858 -32.57 13.64 -10.71
C LYS A 858 -33.07 13.19 -12.08
N GLU A 859 -32.30 13.43 -13.15
CA GLU A 859 -32.69 13.16 -14.54
C GLU A 859 -34.13 13.59 -14.85
N VAL A 860 -34.53 14.79 -14.43
CA VAL A 860 -35.89 15.28 -14.70
C VAL A 860 -35.95 15.68 -16.18
N GLN A 861 -36.17 14.69 -17.07
CA GLN A 861 -35.94 14.77 -18.51
C GLN A 861 -36.88 15.75 -19.24
N LYS A 862 -36.61 17.05 -19.15
CA LYS A 862 -37.18 18.08 -20.04
C LYS A 862 -36.08 19.00 -20.53
N LYS A 863 -35.48 18.66 -21.67
CA LYS A 863 -34.43 19.45 -22.34
C LYS A 863 -34.80 20.94 -22.46
N SER A 864 -36.05 21.24 -22.79
CA SER A 864 -36.56 22.61 -22.92
C SER A 864 -36.63 23.38 -21.59
N PHE A 865 -36.70 22.69 -20.44
CA PHE A 865 -36.66 23.33 -19.12
C PHE A 865 -35.22 23.66 -18.72
N ILE A 866 -34.27 22.75 -18.97
CA ILE A 866 -32.84 22.97 -18.76
C ILE A 866 -32.35 24.17 -19.57
N GLU A 867 -32.74 24.27 -20.85
CA GLU A 867 -32.40 25.41 -21.72
C GLU A 867 -32.96 26.74 -21.19
N LYS A 868 -34.18 26.74 -20.61
CA LYS A 868 -34.77 27.93 -19.97
C LYS A 868 -34.01 28.36 -18.73
N ILE A 869 -33.63 27.42 -17.86
CA ILE A 869 -32.83 27.72 -16.66
C ILE A 869 -31.47 28.28 -17.06
N LEU A 870 -30.79 27.65 -18.03
CA LEU A 870 -29.49 28.12 -18.52
C LEU A 870 -29.57 29.52 -19.13
N SER A 871 -30.63 29.81 -19.89
CA SER A 871 -30.86 31.15 -20.45
C SER A 871 -31.04 32.20 -19.34
N GLU A 872 -31.81 31.88 -18.30
CA GLU A 872 -32.02 32.77 -17.16
C GLU A 872 -30.76 32.95 -16.31
N LEU A 873 -29.94 31.90 -16.15
CA LEU A 873 -28.62 31.97 -15.50
C LEU A 873 -27.69 32.97 -16.21
N ILE A 874 -27.66 32.94 -17.54
CA ILE A 874 -26.87 33.87 -18.35
C ILE A 874 -27.37 35.31 -18.16
N LEU A 875 -28.68 35.54 -18.22
CA LEU A 875 -29.28 36.86 -17.99
C LEU A 875 -28.96 37.39 -16.59
N SER A 876 -29.03 36.52 -15.57
CA SER A 876 -28.68 36.87 -14.19
C SER A 876 -27.21 37.28 -14.09
N TYR A 877 -26.30 36.51 -14.71
CA TYR A 877 -24.87 36.85 -14.78
C TYR A 877 -24.60 38.20 -15.46
N GLU A 878 -25.28 38.49 -16.57
CA GLU A 878 -25.12 39.76 -17.29
C GLU A 878 -25.56 40.97 -16.47
N SER A 879 -26.44 40.74 -15.48
CA SER A 879 -26.97 41.75 -14.56
C SER A 879 -26.16 41.91 -13.27
N ILE A 880 -25.09 41.13 -13.05
CA ILE A 880 -24.23 41.28 -11.86
C ILE A 880 -23.23 42.41 -12.09
N ASP A 881 -23.40 43.49 -11.32
CA ASP A 881 -22.56 44.70 -11.43
C ASP A 881 -21.25 44.62 -10.63
N LYS A 882 -21.22 43.82 -9.56
CA LYS A 882 -20.04 43.71 -8.68
C LYS A 882 -18.96 42.86 -9.35
N ASN A 883 -17.79 43.45 -9.60
CA ASN A 883 -16.66 42.79 -10.28
C ASN A 883 -16.32 41.41 -9.68
N TYR A 884 -16.23 41.29 -8.35
CA TYR A 884 -15.93 40.00 -7.69
C TYR A 884 -17.02 38.95 -7.94
N ASP A 885 -18.28 39.25 -7.62
CA ASP A 885 -19.39 38.30 -7.79
C ASP A 885 -19.61 37.94 -9.27
N ARG A 886 -19.31 38.88 -10.18
CA ARG A 886 -19.36 38.66 -11.63
C ARG A 886 -18.29 37.68 -12.10
N ILE A 887 -17.06 37.79 -11.57
CA ILE A 887 -15.99 36.81 -11.84
C ILE A 887 -16.42 35.43 -11.38
N ILE A 888 -16.90 35.31 -10.14
CA ILE A 888 -17.39 34.05 -9.56
C ILE A 888 -18.52 33.45 -10.41
N ALA A 889 -19.52 34.24 -10.78
CA ALA A 889 -20.61 33.79 -11.65
C ALA A 889 -20.11 33.35 -13.03
N SER A 890 -19.12 34.05 -13.61
CA SER A 890 -18.52 33.69 -14.90
C SER A 890 -17.80 32.35 -14.84
N ILE A 891 -16.98 32.12 -13.78
CA ILE A 891 -16.30 30.84 -13.56
C ILE A 891 -17.31 29.72 -13.40
N ARG A 892 -18.33 29.92 -12.55
CA ARG A 892 -19.39 28.93 -12.31
C ARG A 892 -20.18 28.61 -13.59
N LEU A 893 -20.52 29.62 -14.40
CA LEU A 893 -21.15 29.42 -15.70
C LEU A 893 -20.34 28.52 -16.62
N SER A 894 -19.02 28.66 -16.60
CA SER A 894 -18.12 27.88 -17.47
C SER A 894 -18.24 26.36 -17.26
N PHE A 895 -18.71 25.91 -16.09
CA PHE A 895 -18.92 24.48 -15.80
C PHE A 895 -20.16 23.88 -16.48
N TYR A 896 -21.09 24.70 -16.97
CA TYR A 896 -22.37 24.24 -17.56
C TYR A 896 -22.33 24.08 -19.09
N GLY A 897 -21.18 24.30 -19.73
CA GLY A 897 -21.01 24.12 -21.18
C GLY A 897 -19.61 23.68 -21.58
N SER A 898 -19.42 23.41 -22.88
CA SER A 898 -18.15 22.95 -23.45
C SER A 898 -17.71 23.83 -24.63
N GLY A 899 -16.45 23.66 -25.07
CA GLY A 899 -15.89 24.37 -26.23
C GLY A 899 -15.93 25.89 -26.07
N ASP A 900 -16.52 26.58 -27.05
CA ASP A 900 -16.59 28.04 -27.11
C ASP A 900 -17.37 28.65 -25.95
N PHE A 901 -18.37 27.95 -25.41
CA PHE A 901 -19.14 28.42 -24.26
C PHE A 901 -18.24 28.55 -23.03
N ARG A 902 -17.54 27.47 -22.68
CA ARG A 902 -16.61 27.46 -21.55
C ARG A 902 -15.49 28.48 -21.74
N LYS A 903 -14.91 28.54 -22.94
CA LYS A 903 -13.88 29.51 -23.29
C LYS A 903 -14.35 30.95 -23.09
N LYS A 904 -15.55 31.30 -23.60
CA LYS A 904 -16.12 32.64 -23.46
C LYS A 904 -16.18 33.09 -22.00
N TYR A 905 -16.76 32.29 -21.11
CA TYR A 905 -16.94 32.70 -19.72
C TYR A 905 -15.66 32.64 -18.88
N LEU A 906 -14.70 31.76 -19.21
CA LEU A 906 -13.37 31.84 -18.59
C LEU A 906 -12.61 33.09 -19.06
N THR A 907 -12.66 33.44 -20.35
CA THR A 907 -12.06 34.67 -20.86
C THR A 907 -12.68 35.91 -20.21
N ASN A 908 -14.01 35.95 -20.06
CA ASN A 908 -14.69 37.04 -19.34
C ASN A 908 -14.21 37.16 -17.89
N ALA A 909 -13.99 36.03 -17.20
CA ALA A 909 -13.49 36.03 -15.83
C ALA A 909 -12.07 36.63 -15.77
N ILE A 910 -11.17 36.20 -16.67
CA ILE A 910 -9.79 36.71 -16.77
C ILE A 910 -9.77 38.21 -17.12
N GLU A 911 -10.58 38.65 -18.08
CA GLU A 911 -10.70 40.07 -18.44
C GLU A 911 -11.25 40.93 -17.31
N ALA A 912 -12.14 40.40 -16.48
CA ALA A 912 -12.64 41.10 -15.30
C ALA A 912 -11.60 41.14 -14.17
N LEU A 913 -10.86 40.05 -13.95
CA LEU A 913 -9.75 39.97 -12.99
C LEU A 913 -8.67 41.00 -13.30
N THR A 914 -8.21 41.07 -14.55
CA THR A 914 -7.17 42.03 -15.00
C THR A 914 -7.55 43.50 -14.88
N LYS A 915 -8.83 43.82 -14.63
CA LYS A 915 -9.35 45.18 -14.46
C LYS A 915 -9.60 45.56 -13.00
N MET A 916 -9.40 44.65 -12.04
CA MET A 916 -9.54 44.94 -10.61
C MET A 916 -8.23 45.45 -10.03
N ASP A 917 -8.26 46.59 -9.34
CA ASP A 917 -7.13 47.10 -8.55
C ASP A 917 -7.09 46.38 -7.18
N ASP A 918 -6.00 45.67 -6.93
CA ASP A 918 -5.54 44.99 -5.70
C ASP A 918 -6.57 44.77 -4.57
N ASP A 919 -7.13 43.56 -4.52
CA ASP A 919 -7.81 42.99 -3.36
C ASP A 919 -7.20 41.59 -3.10
N SER A 920 -6.87 41.26 -1.84
CA SER A 920 -6.14 40.03 -1.45
C SER A 920 -6.81 38.71 -1.87
N ASN A 921 -8.08 38.74 -2.27
CA ASN A 921 -8.83 37.59 -2.80
C ASN A 921 -8.56 37.30 -4.29
N ILE A 922 -7.85 38.17 -5.02
CA ILE A 922 -7.56 38.02 -6.46
C ILE A 922 -6.54 36.90 -6.70
N LEU A 923 -5.47 36.81 -5.91
CA LEU A 923 -4.41 35.81 -6.06
C LEU A 923 -4.91 34.36 -5.96
N ILE A 924 -5.93 34.11 -5.12
CA ILE A 924 -6.54 32.77 -4.98
C ILE A 924 -7.31 32.39 -6.25
N ILE A 925 -8.09 33.33 -6.78
CA ILE A 925 -8.87 33.11 -8.00
C ILE A 925 -7.94 32.96 -9.21
N GLU A 926 -6.88 33.78 -9.33
CA GLU A 926 -5.90 33.69 -10.42
C GLU A 926 -5.15 32.36 -10.46
N SER A 927 -4.88 31.73 -9.31
CA SER A 927 -4.21 30.42 -9.28
C SER A 927 -5.13 29.24 -9.64
N GLN A 928 -6.44 29.43 -9.57
CA GLN A 928 -7.46 28.37 -9.72
C GLN A 928 -8.22 28.43 -11.06
N VAL A 929 -8.31 29.60 -11.69
CA VAL A 929 -8.84 29.85 -13.04
C VAL A 929 -7.82 29.43 -14.09
#